data_AF-A0A1F8AB12-F1
#
_entry.id   AF-A0A1F8AB12-F1
#
_cell.length_a   1.000
_cell.length_b   1.000
_cell.length_c   1.000
_cell.angle_alpha   90.00
_cell.angle_beta   90.00
_cell.angle_gamma   90.00
#
_symmetry.space_group_name_H-M   'P 1'
#
loop_
_entity.id
_entity.type
_entity.pdbx_description
1 polymer ?
#
loop_
_entity_poly.entity_id
_entity_poly.type
_entity_poly.pdbx_seq_one_letter_code
_entity_poly.pdbx_strand_id
1 'polypeptide(L)'
;MACTAPLLPVLSSPASSEAASASPEVSSPATSNDEYEEPEREIYTIHDLLLARANGKAADEPIVAYPSQEIDYVYYTPRQIYDFVEAAAVHYAARIPQRRSSEDPVQVVGLLGPSDFEYLITLMAISRLGHTVLLLSTRIAEDAYVSLVDATKASFLIAQDGFKAMADNVSSRTGVAVQPVLKRDDYDNSTIGKLVLDASKFDGPTEAKNVCWIIHSSGSTGHPKPIYQTHAGALKNYANNFGLKGFITLPLFHAHGISCLFRAIHSQKLIYMYNAKLPLTASYLLSTLQGHPDIQVLYAVPYALKLLSESEQGLESLARMELVMFGGSSCPKPIGDTLVQNGTLLVSHYGTTETGQLMTSFRERSDLDWDYVRPGPSLLPYIRWEERLPGIYELSVLEGWPSKVASNCPDGSYATKDLFEKHPTKPNAWRYYARLDDTLVLENGEKANPLIIEGVARNHPDVGEAIAFGANKDRLGLFLVRAANAGSKTDEEIIDAVLPAIEKCNADSPSYAHISRDMIQVLPSDTVYRATDKGTVIRSAFYRDFHEQIEQVYEQGDATGDQVLEGTELNAFLRESLLEVAPTVDSAVLEDTTDVFSLGIDSLQSIRLRKEITKTLNLGGQKLSQNFVFEHPSIQRMADEITRLRLGLDADKQMPIEEQMSQLIDKYSKDFKTHIPRPQAIDGERIAVTGATGSLGAHLVAQLVQMEHIQTVFCLVRANSAHSALRRVRQSLYERGLLYTLSPADERKIVALPAQLSNTFRLGLDETTYTQLTQSLTAVIHCAWSVNFNWSLGSFEDSCIVATRHLLDLCLDAQGPMPARFSFCSSVSTVARTPGHWVPEELPESLTYAQNMGYAQSKLVTEHIVNRAAQRTNIAARVLRVGQIVADTVHGIWNATEAIPMILQTAKTIKALPELDDVLSWTPVDAIANSVIELTLGADVANIVNLTNPTLSHWTRDLLPLLRTVGLEFEQLPQREWLKRLRHSNPDPAANPPIKLIEFFASKYDHDRPTRVLLYDTKKAQAGAPALRQVGGLNAQFVSRFMAYFQNHCWSTKDTTSASKKTREVIFLAGPCGCGKSTAAQALAQRFNIPIIEGDDLHSPASRQRMANNNPLTDSDRWDWLAHIRGAVMDRLQHSTAPAVVVTCSALRTIYRDELRRLSRLFDFPVNVTFLMLSIKDRAQLKDRLVARSAKEGHYMSSAMVDSQLDTLEGPSDSESDVISLDSDQPMEKMIQGVEDVVQGFLNS
;
A
#
# COMPACT_ATOMS: atom_id res chain seq x y z
N MET A 1 87.78 4.59 -14.18
CA MET A 1 88.59 5.71 -13.64
C MET A 1 88.12 5.98 -12.23
N ALA A 2 89.09 6.21 -11.33
CA ALA A 2 88.99 6.45 -9.88
C ALA A 2 87.94 7.52 -9.51
N CYS A 3 87.31 7.58 -8.33
CA CYS A 3 87.64 7.18 -6.95
C CYS A 3 86.32 6.78 -6.25
N THR A 4 86.14 5.54 -5.77
CA THR A 4 86.34 5.04 -4.38
C THR A 4 85.44 5.67 -3.29
N ALA A 5 84.54 4.80 -2.79
CA ALA A 5 83.57 4.86 -1.68
C ALA A 5 84.28 4.85 -0.28
N PRO A 6 83.73 4.40 0.90
CA PRO A 6 82.41 3.80 1.26
C PRO A 6 81.87 3.99 2.74
N LEU A 7 80.71 3.36 3.00
CA LEU A 7 80.26 2.57 4.20
C LEU A 7 80.07 3.18 5.61
N LEU A 8 78.95 2.80 6.27
CA LEU A 8 78.81 2.02 7.55
C LEU A 8 77.39 2.27 8.20
N PRO A 9 76.90 1.49 9.19
CA PRO A 9 76.27 0.16 9.03
C PRO A 9 74.97 -0.06 9.87
N VAL A 10 74.43 -1.28 9.79
CA VAL A 10 73.31 -1.91 10.52
C VAL A 10 73.55 -2.01 12.05
N LEU A 11 72.51 -1.91 12.91
CA LEU A 11 72.28 -2.76 14.12
C LEU A 11 71.00 -2.44 14.95
N SER A 12 70.31 -3.55 15.31
CA SER A 12 69.48 -3.85 16.52
C SER A 12 68.14 -3.15 16.84
N SER A 13 67.08 -3.96 16.80
CA SER A 13 65.89 -3.96 17.67
C SER A 13 66.25 -4.34 19.13
N PRO A 14 65.49 -3.98 20.21
CA PRO A 14 64.14 -4.50 20.42
C PRO A 14 63.10 -3.61 21.15
N ALA A 15 61.83 -4.01 20.93
CA ALA A 15 60.66 -3.98 21.80
C ALA A 15 59.85 -2.68 22.05
N SER A 16 58.58 -2.84 21.64
CA SER A 16 57.32 -2.29 22.15
C SER A 16 56.92 -0.86 21.81
N SER A 17 56.00 -0.75 20.84
CA SER A 17 55.04 0.35 20.76
C SER A 17 53.67 -0.18 20.31
N GLU A 18 52.71 -0.16 21.22
CA GLU A 18 51.29 -0.11 20.87
C GLU A 18 51.01 1.28 20.26
N ALA A 19 50.43 1.32 19.07
CA ALA A 19 49.74 2.51 18.57
C ALA A 19 48.66 2.06 17.56
N ALA A 20 47.41 2.26 17.98
CA ALA A 20 46.21 2.06 17.19
C ALA A 20 46.17 3.01 15.99
N SER A 21 45.81 2.47 14.83
CA SER A 21 45.70 3.18 13.56
C SER A 21 44.41 3.98 13.46
N ALA A 22 44.56 5.25 13.12
CA ALA A 22 43.52 6.20 12.77
C ALA A 22 42.72 5.77 11.53
N SER A 23 41.41 6.05 11.57
CA SER A 23 40.49 6.02 10.43
C SER A 23 40.31 7.45 9.89
N PRO A 24 40.09 7.66 8.58
CA PRO A 24 39.88 8.99 8.02
C PRO A 24 38.42 9.43 8.24
N GLU A 25 38.22 10.51 9.00
CA GLU A 25 36.90 11.13 9.19
C GLU A 25 36.50 11.97 7.97
N VAL A 26 35.30 11.72 7.47
CA VAL A 26 34.60 12.56 6.50
C VAL A 26 33.84 13.64 7.28
N SER A 27 34.16 14.90 7.01
CA SER A 27 33.63 16.09 7.69
C SER A 27 32.13 16.31 7.43
N SER A 28 31.32 16.32 8.49
CA SER A 28 29.94 16.82 8.51
C SER A 28 29.97 18.30 8.95
N PRO A 29 29.27 19.23 8.27
CA PRO A 29 29.14 20.59 8.78
C PRO A 29 27.88 20.68 9.66
N ALA A 30 28.07 20.79 10.98
CA ALA A 30 27.26 21.60 11.92
C ALA A 30 27.36 21.08 13.37
N THR A 31 28.49 21.30 14.02
CA THR A 31 28.55 21.61 15.46
C THR A 31 29.76 22.50 15.67
N SER A 32 29.56 23.81 15.75
CA SER A 32 30.59 24.73 16.24
C SER A 32 30.79 24.48 17.73
N ASN A 33 31.92 23.89 18.09
CA ASN A 33 32.48 24.07 19.42
C ASN A 33 33.10 25.46 19.45
N ASP A 34 32.63 26.32 20.35
CA ASP A 34 33.41 27.47 20.82
C ASP A 34 33.30 27.63 22.34
N GLU A 35 34.31 28.31 22.86
CA GLU A 35 34.87 28.28 24.20
C GLU A 35 34.04 29.01 25.29
N TYR A 36 34.24 28.57 26.54
CA TYR A 36 33.90 29.23 27.83
C TYR A 36 33.19 30.61 27.78
N GLU A 37 31.87 30.62 28.03
CA GLU A 37 31.11 31.83 28.39
C GLU A 37 30.37 31.65 29.73
N GLU A 38 30.16 32.76 30.44
CA GLU A 38 29.41 32.85 31.71
C GLU A 38 28.04 32.14 31.64
N PRO A 39 27.48 31.65 32.77
CA PRO A 39 26.23 30.89 32.73
C PRO A 39 25.10 31.74 32.14
N GLU A 40 24.73 31.46 30.89
CA GLU A 40 23.61 32.08 30.21
C GLU A 40 22.35 31.91 31.09
N ARG A 41 21.63 33.00 31.31
CA ARG A 41 20.31 32.98 31.95
C ARG A 41 19.41 32.03 31.16
N GLU A 42 18.87 31.01 31.81
CA GLU A 42 18.00 30.04 31.15
C GLU A 42 16.79 30.74 30.47
N ILE A 43 16.59 30.44 29.18
CA ILE A 43 15.53 31.03 28.35
C ILE A 43 14.28 30.17 28.43
N TYR A 44 13.23 30.66 29.10
CA TYR A 44 11.98 29.93 29.30
C TYR A 44 10.84 30.44 28.44
N THR A 45 10.84 31.73 28.11
CA THR A 45 9.77 32.40 27.35
C THR A 45 10.32 33.10 26.10
N ILE A 46 9.40 33.53 25.21
CA ILE A 46 9.77 34.32 24.02
C ILE A 46 10.35 35.67 24.43
N HIS A 47 9.83 36.25 25.52
CA HIS A 47 10.35 37.50 26.04
C HIS A 47 11.76 37.31 26.61
N ASP A 48 12.04 36.22 27.32
CA ASP A 48 13.39 35.91 27.81
C ASP A 48 14.39 35.82 26.65
N LEU A 49 13.98 35.25 25.51
CA LEU A 49 14.82 35.18 24.31
C LEU A 49 15.18 36.59 23.83
N LEU A 50 14.19 37.48 23.68
CA LEU A 50 14.44 38.86 23.25
C LEU A 50 15.33 39.61 24.26
N LEU A 51 15.04 39.47 25.55
CA LEU A 51 15.82 40.10 26.63
C LEU A 51 17.26 39.58 26.65
N ALA A 52 17.49 38.29 26.44
CA ALA A 52 18.82 37.71 26.33
C ALA A 52 19.58 38.28 25.12
N ARG A 53 18.91 38.50 23.98
CA ARG A 53 19.54 39.14 22.81
C ARG A 53 19.83 40.62 23.03
N ALA A 54 18.94 41.35 23.70
CA ALA A 54 19.14 42.76 24.02
C ALA A 54 20.24 43.02 25.05
N ASN A 55 20.55 42.05 25.91
CA ASN A 55 21.64 42.13 26.90
C ASN A 55 22.93 41.42 26.46
N GLY A 56 22.90 40.70 25.34
CA GLY A 56 24.04 39.92 24.84
C GLY A 56 25.11 40.77 24.15
N LYS A 57 26.22 40.13 23.77
CA LYS A 57 27.35 40.79 23.11
C LYS A 57 26.99 41.42 21.75
N ALA A 58 26.05 40.83 21.02
CA ALA A 58 25.56 41.32 19.73
C ALA A 58 24.29 42.21 19.84
N ALA A 59 24.02 42.80 21.01
CA ALA A 59 22.81 43.59 21.26
C ALA A 59 22.61 44.80 20.33
N ASP A 60 23.70 45.31 19.78
CA ASP A 60 23.73 46.47 18.88
C ASP A 60 23.95 46.08 17.40
N GLU A 61 23.99 44.79 17.09
CA GLU A 61 24.03 44.29 15.72
C GLU A 61 22.60 44.15 15.16
N PRO A 62 22.33 44.56 13.90
CA PRO A 62 21.01 44.38 13.30
C PRO A 62 20.55 42.93 13.25
N ILE A 63 19.30 42.69 13.68
CA ILE A 63 18.70 41.35 13.70
C ILE A 63 17.39 41.28 12.90
N VAL A 64 16.68 42.39 12.73
CA VAL A 64 15.50 42.49 11.85
C VAL A 64 15.65 43.70 10.94
N ALA A 65 15.34 43.55 9.66
CA ALA A 65 15.22 44.65 8.72
C ALA A 65 13.79 44.69 8.16
N TYR A 66 13.16 45.87 8.19
CA TYR A 66 11.83 46.12 7.62
C TYR A 66 11.83 47.39 6.76
N PRO A 67 11.18 47.41 5.59
CA PRO A 67 11.19 48.56 4.69
C PRO A 67 10.31 49.71 5.20
N SER A 68 10.88 50.92 5.24
CA SER A 68 10.18 52.14 5.64
C SER A 68 9.30 52.72 4.52
N GLN A 69 9.76 52.63 3.26
CA GLN A 69 9.02 52.96 2.05
C GLN A 69 9.44 51.99 0.94
N GLU A 70 8.49 51.47 0.16
CA GLU A 70 8.73 50.47 -0.90
C GLU A 70 9.71 49.35 -0.49
N ILE A 71 10.95 49.42 -0.96
CA ILE A 71 12.03 48.45 -0.70
C ILE A 71 13.23 49.06 0.06
N ASP A 72 13.07 50.23 0.68
CA ASP A 72 14.10 50.91 1.46
C ASP A 72 14.12 50.42 2.92
N TYR A 73 15.02 49.48 3.22
CA TYR A 73 15.11 48.81 4.53
C TYR A 73 15.70 49.67 5.65
N VAL A 74 15.02 49.63 6.80
CA VAL A 74 15.52 50.11 8.10
C VAL A 74 15.94 48.89 8.92
N TYR A 75 17.09 49.01 9.59
CA TYR A 75 17.73 47.94 10.34
C TYR A 75 17.52 48.17 11.85
N TYR A 76 17.07 47.13 12.54
CA TYR A 76 16.75 47.17 13.96
C TYR A 76 17.61 46.19 14.74
N THR A 77 18.25 46.70 15.80
CA THR A 77 19.05 45.89 16.73
C THR A 77 18.16 45.22 17.78
N PRO A 78 18.59 44.12 18.42
CA PRO A 78 17.89 43.52 19.55
C PRO A 78 17.51 44.52 20.64
N ARG A 79 18.41 45.46 20.97
CA ARG A 79 18.17 46.50 21.97
C ARG A 79 17.07 47.46 21.56
N GLN A 80 17.10 47.95 20.31
CA GLN A 80 16.05 48.84 19.80
C GLN A 80 14.68 48.15 19.79
N ILE A 81 14.62 46.89 19.35
CA ILE A 81 13.38 46.12 19.35
C ILE A 81 12.88 45.94 20.79
N TYR A 82 13.75 45.60 21.73
CA TYR A 82 13.40 45.48 23.14
C TYR A 82 12.85 46.78 23.71
N ASP A 83 13.48 47.92 23.44
CA ASP A 83 13.02 49.23 23.90
C ASP A 83 11.64 49.59 23.33
N PHE A 84 11.40 49.32 22.04
CA PHE A 84 10.06 49.50 21.43
C PHE A 84 9.02 48.57 22.05
N VAL A 85 9.39 47.34 22.36
CA VAL A 85 8.51 46.35 23.01
C VAL A 85 8.16 46.77 24.43
N GLU A 86 9.11 47.27 25.23
CA GLU A 86 8.82 47.79 26.57
C GLU A 86 7.89 49.02 26.50
N ALA A 87 8.17 49.96 25.60
CA ALA A 87 7.34 51.15 25.40
C ALA A 87 5.90 50.80 24.96
N ALA A 88 5.76 49.89 24.00
CA ALA A 88 4.47 49.39 23.55
C ALA A 88 3.73 48.61 24.66
N ALA A 89 4.46 47.80 25.45
CA ALA A 89 3.87 47.06 26.56
C ALA A 89 3.31 48.00 27.65
N VAL A 90 3.99 49.11 27.95
CA VAL A 90 3.45 50.15 28.86
C VAL A 90 2.13 50.70 28.35
N HIS A 91 2.01 50.95 27.04
CA HIS A 91 0.78 51.46 26.47
C HIS A 91 -0.36 50.42 26.56
N TYR A 92 -0.09 49.17 26.19
CA TYR A 92 -1.09 48.11 26.26
C TYR A 92 -1.48 47.77 27.70
N ALA A 93 -0.57 47.87 28.67
CA ALA A 93 -0.82 47.61 30.09
C ALA A 93 -1.95 48.49 30.69
N ALA A 94 -2.22 49.65 30.09
CA ALA A 94 -3.32 50.53 30.50
C ALA A 94 -4.71 49.94 30.22
N ARG A 95 -4.81 48.94 29.34
CA ARG A 95 -6.07 48.36 28.85
C ARG A 95 -6.10 46.83 28.94
N ILE A 96 -4.95 46.20 28.81
CA ILE A 96 -4.72 44.76 28.92
C ILE A 96 -3.86 44.54 30.18
N PRO A 97 -4.39 43.92 31.25
CA PRO A 97 -3.67 43.80 32.52
C PRO A 97 -2.31 43.08 32.40
N GLN A 98 -1.23 43.65 32.92
CA GLN A 98 0.03 42.92 33.01
C GLN A 98 -0.04 41.78 34.04
N ARG A 99 0.47 40.59 33.71
CA ARG A 99 0.75 39.54 34.71
C ARG A 99 2.01 39.88 35.51
N ARG A 100 1.89 39.86 36.83
CA ARG A 100 2.94 40.10 37.83
C ARG A 100 3.52 38.81 38.40
N SER A 101 2.76 37.71 38.38
CA SER A 101 3.18 36.40 38.89
C SER A 101 2.68 35.25 38.03
N SER A 102 3.24 34.05 38.22
CA SER A 102 2.76 32.84 37.53
C SER A 102 1.35 32.40 37.94
N GLU A 103 0.84 32.90 39.07
CA GLU A 103 -0.53 32.65 39.53
C GLU A 103 -1.58 33.52 38.83
N ASP A 104 -1.15 34.64 38.23
CA ASP A 104 -2.07 35.54 37.52
C ASP A 104 -2.61 34.87 36.25
N PRO A 105 -3.91 35.04 35.94
CA PRO A 105 -4.54 34.36 34.81
C PRO A 105 -3.93 34.81 33.47
N VAL A 106 -3.66 33.83 32.61
CA VAL A 106 -3.26 34.08 31.21
C VAL A 106 -4.49 34.44 30.40
N GLN A 107 -4.45 35.57 29.70
CA GLN A 107 -5.48 35.98 28.76
C GLN A 107 -5.05 35.69 27.33
N VAL A 108 -6.03 35.46 26.45
CA VAL A 108 -5.82 35.34 25.00
C VAL A 108 -6.17 36.68 24.35
N VAL A 109 -5.24 37.18 23.54
CA VAL A 109 -5.36 38.43 22.80
C VAL A 109 -5.26 38.13 21.31
N GLY A 110 -6.34 38.34 20.57
CA GLY A 110 -6.34 38.25 19.10
C GLY A 110 -5.53 39.38 18.48
N LEU A 111 -4.79 39.09 17.41
CA LEU A 111 -4.04 40.09 16.65
C LEU A 111 -4.37 39.96 15.16
N LEU A 112 -4.98 41.00 14.59
CA LEU A 112 -5.50 41.05 13.22
C LEU A 112 -4.85 42.19 12.42
N GLY A 113 -4.07 41.84 11.40
CA GLY A 113 -3.46 42.79 10.49
C GLY A 113 -2.35 42.19 9.62
N PRO A 114 -1.88 42.92 8.59
CA PRO A 114 -0.68 42.56 7.84
C PRO A 114 0.55 42.49 8.75
N SER A 115 1.52 41.66 8.38
CA SER A 115 2.74 41.42 9.16
C SER A 115 3.82 42.49 8.96
N ASP A 116 3.48 43.74 9.24
CA ASP A 116 4.43 44.85 9.26
C ASP A 116 5.21 44.95 10.58
N PHE A 117 6.02 46.00 10.72
CA PHE A 117 6.85 46.19 11.90
C PHE A 117 6.02 46.48 13.16
N GLU A 118 4.95 47.27 13.05
CA GLU A 118 4.02 47.54 14.13
C GLU A 118 3.30 46.29 14.63
N TYR A 119 2.95 45.38 13.71
CA TYR A 119 2.43 44.06 14.05
C TYR A 119 3.44 43.26 14.88
N LEU A 120 4.72 43.24 14.48
CA LEU A 120 5.80 42.56 15.20
C LEU A 120 5.99 43.12 16.62
N ILE A 121 6.06 44.45 16.77
CA ILE A 121 6.22 45.09 18.08
C ILE A 121 5.02 44.77 18.98
N THR A 122 3.80 44.81 18.43
CA THR A 122 2.58 44.47 19.18
C THR A 122 2.58 43.01 19.64
N LEU A 123 2.93 42.07 18.76
CA LEU A 123 3.06 40.65 19.07
C LEU A 123 3.99 40.42 20.28
N MET A 124 5.17 41.04 20.26
CA MET A 124 6.16 40.91 21.33
C MET A 124 5.75 41.66 22.61
N ALA A 125 5.07 42.80 22.51
CA ALA A 125 4.56 43.56 23.65
C ALA A 125 3.50 42.79 24.44
N ILE A 126 2.58 42.09 23.76
CA ILE A 126 1.59 41.25 24.46
C ILE A 126 2.25 40.03 25.10
N SER A 127 3.24 39.42 24.44
CA SER A 127 4.03 38.37 25.07
C SER A 127 4.78 38.88 26.31
N ARG A 128 5.28 40.13 26.29
CA ARG A 128 5.89 40.80 27.45
C ARG A 128 4.94 41.01 28.62
N LEU A 129 3.64 41.21 28.36
CA LEU A 129 2.62 41.29 29.41
C LEU A 129 2.31 39.91 30.04
N GLY A 130 2.85 38.82 29.48
CA GLY A 130 2.66 37.44 29.95
C GLY A 130 1.43 36.76 29.36
N HIS A 131 0.88 37.26 28.24
CA HIS A 131 -0.35 36.76 27.63
C HIS A 131 -0.13 36.01 26.33
N THR A 132 -1.12 35.19 25.98
CA THR A 132 -1.14 34.40 24.75
C THR A 132 -1.63 35.25 23.58
N VAL A 133 -0.95 35.19 22.44
CA VAL A 133 -1.38 35.89 21.22
C VAL A 133 -2.04 34.92 20.25
N LEU A 134 -3.31 35.16 19.92
CA LEU A 134 -4.02 34.48 18.84
C LEU A 134 -3.73 35.22 17.52
N LEU A 135 -2.97 34.57 16.65
CA LEU A 135 -2.60 35.11 15.34
C LEU A 135 -3.74 34.89 14.34
N LEU A 136 -4.34 35.98 13.85
CA LEU A 136 -5.47 35.93 12.92
C LEU A 136 -5.02 36.27 11.51
N SER A 137 -5.30 35.37 10.58
CA SER A 137 -5.12 35.62 9.14
C SER A 137 -6.01 36.76 8.67
N THR A 138 -5.50 37.57 7.75
CA THR A 138 -6.25 38.67 7.11
C THR A 138 -7.18 38.22 5.99
N ARG A 139 -7.24 36.92 5.70
CA ARG A 139 -7.88 36.35 4.49
C ARG A 139 -9.05 35.41 4.80
N ILE A 140 -9.43 35.23 6.06
CA ILE A 140 -10.54 34.35 6.47
C ILE A 140 -11.87 35.12 6.58
N ALA A 141 -12.98 34.40 6.47
CA ALA A 141 -14.32 34.97 6.55
C ALA A 141 -14.66 35.45 7.97
N GLU A 142 -15.60 36.41 8.09
CA GLU A 142 -16.01 37.00 9.37
C GLU A 142 -16.41 35.94 10.41
N ASP A 143 -17.23 34.97 10.02
CA ASP A 143 -17.69 33.89 10.91
C ASP A 143 -16.53 33.03 11.46
N ALA A 144 -15.43 32.93 10.71
CA ALA A 144 -14.24 32.24 11.20
C ALA A 144 -13.54 33.03 12.32
N TYR A 145 -13.50 34.37 12.26
CA TYR A 145 -12.99 35.19 13.35
C TYR A 145 -13.83 35.01 14.62
N VAL A 146 -15.15 35.05 14.50
CA VAL A 146 -16.08 34.82 15.61
C VAL A 146 -15.84 33.45 16.24
N SER A 147 -15.81 32.40 15.41
CA SER A 147 -15.55 31.03 15.89
C SER A 147 -14.20 30.89 16.60
N LEU A 148 -13.14 31.54 16.11
CA LEU A 148 -11.82 31.49 16.73
C LEU A 148 -11.80 32.23 18.07
N VAL A 149 -12.36 33.45 18.12
CA VAL A 149 -12.46 34.25 19.34
C VAL A 149 -13.22 33.50 20.43
N ASP A 150 -14.35 32.88 20.09
CA ASP A 150 -15.16 32.10 21.03
C ASP A 150 -14.44 30.83 21.49
N ALA A 151 -13.85 30.07 20.55
CA ALA A 151 -13.14 28.83 20.85
C ALA A 151 -11.93 29.05 21.77
N THR A 152 -11.20 30.16 21.58
CA THR A 152 -10.05 30.51 22.41
C THR A 152 -10.40 31.33 23.64
N LYS A 153 -11.65 31.79 23.76
CA LYS A 153 -12.10 32.75 24.78
C LYS A 153 -11.21 34.00 24.82
N ALA A 154 -10.96 34.59 23.65
CA ALA A 154 -10.13 35.78 23.56
C ALA A 154 -10.82 36.96 24.26
N SER A 155 -10.10 37.59 25.21
CA SER A 155 -10.61 38.72 25.99
C SER A 155 -10.45 40.05 25.23
N PHE A 156 -9.42 40.12 24.39
CA PHE A 156 -9.06 41.30 23.62
C PHE A 156 -8.80 40.94 22.16
N LEU A 157 -9.09 41.89 21.26
CA LEU A 157 -8.78 41.81 19.84
C LEU A 157 -8.07 43.09 19.41
N ILE A 158 -6.78 42.98 19.11
CA ILE A 158 -5.98 44.08 18.59
C ILE A 158 -6.06 44.05 17.06
N ALA A 159 -6.52 45.14 16.44
CA ALA A 159 -6.69 45.23 15.00
C ALA A 159 -6.02 46.48 14.42
N GLN A 160 -5.40 46.34 13.24
CA GLN A 160 -4.93 47.51 12.48
C GLN A 160 -6.09 48.32 11.91
N ASP A 161 -5.84 49.60 11.59
CA ASP A 161 -6.85 50.56 11.08
C ASP A 161 -7.65 49.99 9.89
N GLY A 162 -7.00 49.29 8.95
CA GLY A 162 -7.66 48.68 7.79
C GLY A 162 -8.63 47.53 8.11
N PHE A 163 -8.53 46.93 9.31
CA PHE A 163 -9.37 45.82 9.76
C PHE A 163 -10.31 46.22 10.91
N LYS A 164 -10.35 47.50 11.28
CA LYS A 164 -11.15 47.99 12.41
C LYS A 164 -12.64 47.65 12.28
N ALA A 165 -13.23 47.88 11.10
CA ALA A 165 -14.63 47.56 10.85
C ALA A 165 -14.93 46.06 11.07
N MET A 166 -14.00 45.19 10.65
CA MET A 166 -14.13 43.75 10.88
C MET A 166 -14.02 43.40 12.37
N ALA A 167 -13.08 44.00 13.09
CA ALA A 167 -12.91 43.78 14.51
C ALA A 167 -14.14 44.26 15.32
N ASP A 168 -14.72 45.40 14.96
CA ASP A 168 -15.93 45.94 15.58
C ASP A 168 -17.14 45.00 15.34
N ASN A 169 -17.28 44.43 14.13
CA ASN A 169 -18.29 43.42 13.83
C ASN A 169 -18.12 42.17 14.71
N VAL A 170 -16.89 41.63 14.79
CA VAL A 170 -16.59 40.45 15.63
C VAL A 170 -16.89 40.76 17.11
N SER A 171 -16.51 41.94 17.59
CA SER A 171 -16.80 42.43 18.93
C SER A 171 -18.29 42.50 19.23
N SER A 172 -19.11 42.98 18.29
CA SER A 172 -20.57 43.03 18.48
C SER A 172 -21.21 41.64 18.65
N ARG A 173 -20.56 40.59 18.14
CA ARG A 173 -21.05 39.21 18.16
C ARG A 173 -20.50 38.38 19.32
N THR A 174 -19.28 38.64 19.77
CA THR A 174 -18.59 37.85 20.81
C THR A 174 -18.40 38.59 22.14
N GLY A 175 -18.49 39.93 22.12
CA GLY A 175 -18.18 40.78 23.27
C GLY A 175 -16.69 41.03 23.50
N VAL A 176 -15.80 40.64 22.58
CA VAL A 176 -14.34 40.85 22.71
C VAL A 176 -13.99 42.35 22.71
N ALA A 177 -13.08 42.77 23.59
CA ALA A 177 -12.68 44.18 23.68
C ALA A 177 -11.66 44.54 22.57
N VAL A 178 -12.03 45.46 21.67
CA VAL A 178 -11.18 45.86 20.54
C VAL A 178 -10.17 46.94 20.94
N GLN A 179 -8.92 46.76 20.51
CA GLN A 179 -7.85 47.75 20.67
C GLN A 179 -7.16 48.01 19.32
N PRO A 180 -6.63 49.21 19.07
CA PRO A 180 -5.86 49.48 17.86
C PRO A 180 -4.43 48.93 17.99
N VAL A 181 -3.83 48.53 16.87
CA VAL A 181 -2.36 48.40 16.77
C VAL A 181 -1.73 49.78 16.92
N LEU A 182 -0.67 49.88 17.73
CA LEU A 182 0.06 51.14 17.94
C LEU A 182 0.80 51.59 16.68
N LYS A 183 0.80 52.89 16.44
CA LYS A 183 1.61 53.53 15.40
C LYS A 183 3.01 53.76 15.93
N ARG A 184 3.97 53.89 15.03
CA ARG A 184 5.37 54.16 15.34
C ARG A 184 5.56 55.27 16.39
N ASP A 185 4.88 56.40 16.22
CA ASP A 185 4.95 57.56 17.12
C ASP A 185 4.49 57.27 18.56
N ASP A 186 3.68 56.23 18.76
CA ASP A 186 3.15 55.85 20.09
C ASP A 186 4.22 55.20 20.98
N TYR A 187 5.30 54.65 20.40
CA TYR A 187 6.35 53.94 21.13
C TYR A 187 7.79 54.33 20.75
N ASP A 188 7.98 55.18 19.74
CA ASP A 188 9.29 55.76 19.34
C ASP A 188 9.62 57.07 20.09
N ASN A 189 8.77 57.50 21.02
CA ASN A 189 8.87 58.80 21.67
C ASN A 189 9.90 58.80 22.82
N SER A 190 10.89 59.70 22.77
CA SER A 190 12.02 59.79 23.73
C SER A 190 11.62 59.96 25.21
N THR A 191 10.35 60.28 25.49
CA THR A 191 9.81 60.42 26.85
C THR A 191 9.29 59.10 27.43
N ILE A 192 8.90 58.12 26.59
CA ILE A 192 8.38 56.81 27.01
C ILE A 192 9.50 55.86 27.40
N GLY A 193 10.71 56.01 26.84
CA GLY A 193 11.91 55.24 27.20
C GLY A 193 12.38 55.33 28.66
N LYS A 194 11.62 56.00 29.55
CA LYS A 194 11.83 56.02 31.01
C LYS A 194 10.75 55.29 31.81
N LEU A 195 9.62 54.95 31.20
CA LEU A 195 8.55 54.19 31.84
C LEU A 195 8.81 52.70 31.55
N VAL A 196 9.19 51.96 32.58
CA VAL A 196 9.37 50.50 32.52
C VAL A 196 8.27 49.88 33.35
N LEU A 197 7.61 48.85 32.83
CA LEU A 197 6.66 48.07 33.61
C LEU A 197 7.38 47.38 34.77
N ASP A 198 6.79 47.36 35.98
CA ASP A 198 7.48 46.68 37.08
C ASP A 198 7.79 45.21 36.71
N ALA A 199 8.88 44.70 37.26
CA ALA A 199 9.33 43.35 36.98
C ALA A 199 8.28 42.32 37.40
N SER A 200 7.96 41.40 36.49
CA SER A 200 7.14 40.23 36.80
C SER A 200 7.99 39.17 37.51
N LYS A 201 7.42 38.47 38.49
CA LYS A 201 8.05 37.36 39.23
C LYS A 201 7.48 36.04 38.73
N PHE A 202 7.96 35.62 37.56
CA PHE A 202 7.56 34.37 36.95
C PHE A 202 8.45 33.20 37.37
N ASP A 203 7.84 32.04 37.56
CA ASP A 203 8.57 30.77 37.63
C ASP A 203 8.82 30.24 36.21
N GLY A 204 10.08 30.24 35.78
CA GLY A 204 10.49 29.90 34.41
C GLY A 204 9.95 28.55 33.92
N PRO A 205 10.16 27.44 34.67
CA PRO A 205 9.64 26.12 34.29
C PRO A 205 8.10 26.05 34.16
N THR A 206 7.38 26.86 34.95
CA THR A 206 5.92 26.98 34.83
C THR A 206 5.53 27.76 33.58
N GLU A 207 6.12 28.93 33.35
CA GLU A 207 5.81 29.75 32.17
C GLU A 207 6.20 29.06 30.85
N ALA A 208 7.24 28.24 30.85
CA ALA A 208 7.65 27.46 29.68
C ALA A 208 6.52 26.55 29.15
N LYS A 209 5.59 26.12 30.01
CA LYS A 209 4.44 25.29 29.65
C LYS A 209 3.22 26.11 29.19
N ASN A 210 3.21 27.41 29.42
CA ASN A 210 2.12 28.29 28.99
C ASN A 210 2.12 28.47 27.47
N VAL A 211 0.94 28.70 26.92
CA VAL A 211 0.74 28.95 25.49
C VAL A 211 1.25 30.35 25.15
N CYS A 212 2.22 30.45 24.26
CA CYS A 212 2.68 31.73 23.74
C CYS A 212 1.84 32.18 22.54
N TRP A 213 1.65 31.28 21.57
CA TRP A 213 0.93 31.56 20.33
C TRP A 213 -0.25 30.62 20.16
N ILE A 214 -1.36 31.14 19.66
CA ILE A 214 -2.41 30.33 19.06
C ILE A 214 -2.41 30.62 17.56
N ILE A 215 -2.17 29.59 16.76
CA ILE A 215 -2.17 29.65 15.30
C ILE A 215 -3.35 28.83 14.83
N HIS A 216 -4.09 29.30 13.83
CA HIS A 216 -5.24 28.53 13.33
C HIS A 216 -4.91 27.72 12.08
N SER A 217 -5.63 26.60 11.89
CA SER A 217 -5.59 25.84 10.64
C SER A 217 -6.29 26.59 9.49
N SER A 218 -6.05 26.18 8.25
CA SER A 218 -6.62 26.81 7.05
C SER A 218 -8.10 26.47 6.78
N GLY A 219 -8.74 25.64 7.60
CA GLY A 219 -10.19 25.36 7.50
C GLY A 219 -10.63 24.41 6.38
N SER A 220 -9.80 23.46 5.94
CA SER A 220 -10.14 22.53 4.83
C SER A 220 -11.37 21.64 5.05
N THR A 221 -11.82 21.49 6.30
CA THR A 221 -12.93 20.62 6.73
C THR A 221 -14.04 21.35 7.50
N GLY A 222 -14.03 22.70 7.53
CA GLY A 222 -14.97 23.52 8.30
C GLY A 222 -14.36 24.85 8.77
N HIS A 223 -14.80 25.38 9.92
CA HIS A 223 -14.17 26.57 10.50
C HIS A 223 -12.70 26.30 10.92
N PRO A 224 -11.78 27.26 10.76
CA PRO A 224 -10.42 27.21 11.28
C PRO A 224 -10.37 26.78 12.75
N LYS A 225 -9.47 25.85 13.08
CA LYS A 225 -9.30 25.36 14.46
C LYS A 225 -8.06 25.99 15.11
N PRO A 226 -8.13 26.43 16.39
CA PRO A 226 -6.97 26.97 17.09
C PRO A 226 -5.98 25.85 17.47
N ILE A 227 -4.69 26.13 17.31
CA ILE A 227 -3.57 25.25 17.65
C ILE A 227 -2.66 25.99 18.63
N TYR A 228 -2.50 25.42 19.81
CA TYR A 228 -1.88 26.06 20.97
C TYR A 228 -0.38 25.74 21.04
N GLN A 229 0.48 26.73 20.79
CA GLN A 229 1.94 26.60 20.88
C GLN A 229 2.42 27.03 22.25
N THR A 230 3.10 26.14 22.97
CA THR A 230 3.73 26.48 24.25
C THR A 230 5.05 27.22 24.04
N HIS A 231 5.47 28.02 25.03
CA HIS A 231 6.78 28.67 25.01
C HIS A 231 7.93 27.66 24.78
N ALA A 232 7.93 26.55 25.53
CA ALA A 232 8.94 25.51 25.39
C ALA A 232 8.93 24.85 24.01
N GLY A 233 7.74 24.54 23.47
CA GLY A 233 7.61 23.93 22.14
C GLY A 233 8.10 24.88 21.03
N ALA A 234 7.72 26.15 21.12
CA ALA A 234 8.13 27.21 20.19
C ALA A 234 9.65 27.42 20.22
N LEU A 235 10.24 27.66 21.40
CA LEU A 235 11.68 27.88 21.55
C LEU A 235 12.51 26.69 21.03
N LYS A 236 12.10 25.45 21.34
CA LYS A 236 12.78 24.25 20.81
C LYS A 236 12.67 24.14 19.29
N ASN A 237 11.53 24.50 18.70
CA ASN A 237 11.39 24.56 17.24
C ASN A 237 12.25 25.67 16.61
N TYR A 238 12.46 26.79 17.30
CA TYR A 238 13.27 27.91 16.81
C TYR A 238 14.77 27.68 16.97
N ALA A 239 15.18 26.82 17.91
CA ALA A 239 16.56 26.40 18.04
C ALA A 239 17.07 25.63 16.81
N ASN A 240 16.18 24.97 16.05
CA ASN A 240 16.51 24.29 14.80
C ASN A 240 16.65 25.29 13.65
N ASN A 241 17.88 25.75 13.38
CA ASN A 241 18.19 26.79 12.41
C ASN A 241 19.54 26.55 11.72
N PHE A 242 19.82 27.28 10.62
CA PHE A 242 21.06 27.16 9.83
C PHE A 242 22.07 28.29 10.09
N GLY A 243 21.76 29.26 10.96
CA GLY A 243 22.66 30.40 11.23
C GLY A 243 22.95 31.30 10.01
N LEU A 244 21.99 31.45 9.09
CA LEU A 244 22.12 32.25 7.87
C LEU A 244 21.32 33.55 7.94
N LYS A 245 21.80 34.60 7.26
CA LYS A 245 21.03 35.83 7.02
C LYS A 245 19.88 35.56 6.06
N GLY A 246 18.66 35.85 6.47
CA GLY A 246 17.46 35.42 5.77
C GLY A 246 16.64 36.53 5.14
N PHE A 247 15.87 36.19 4.12
CA PHE A 247 14.79 37.02 3.59
C PHE A 247 13.48 36.23 3.62
N ILE A 248 12.46 36.80 4.26
CA ILE A 248 11.18 36.15 4.47
C ILE A 248 10.05 36.87 3.74
N THR A 249 9.31 36.12 2.94
CA THR A 249 8.11 36.58 2.21
C THR A 249 6.79 36.11 2.83
N LEU A 250 6.89 35.39 3.95
CA LEU A 250 5.80 34.71 4.63
C LEU A 250 5.18 35.59 5.72
N PRO A 251 3.84 35.67 5.83
CA PRO A 251 3.17 36.35 6.94
C PRO A 251 3.50 35.74 8.30
N LEU A 252 3.64 36.58 9.33
CA LEU A 252 3.93 36.17 10.71
C LEU A 252 2.73 35.50 11.40
N PHE A 253 1.50 35.67 10.90
CA PHE A 253 0.36 34.90 11.41
C PHE A 253 0.34 33.44 10.94
N HIS A 254 1.30 33.02 10.11
CA HIS A 254 1.50 31.61 9.75
C HIS A 254 2.68 31.00 10.51
N ALA A 255 2.54 29.72 10.89
CA ALA A 255 3.56 28.97 11.64
C ALA A 255 4.95 28.99 10.97
N HIS A 256 5.02 28.88 9.64
CA HIS A 256 6.30 28.95 8.91
C HIS A 256 6.92 30.36 9.00
N GLY A 257 6.10 31.41 8.85
CA GLY A 257 6.53 32.80 8.92
C GLY A 257 7.14 33.17 10.28
N ILE A 258 6.35 32.97 11.34
CA ILE A 258 6.81 33.26 12.71
C ILE A 258 8.02 32.42 13.11
N SER A 259 8.10 31.15 12.67
CA SER A 259 9.24 30.29 12.98
C SER A 259 10.53 30.79 12.34
N CYS A 260 10.50 31.23 11.08
CA CYS A 260 11.69 31.76 10.41
C CYS A 260 12.20 33.05 11.08
N LEU A 261 11.30 33.97 11.46
CA LEU A 261 11.66 35.17 12.21
C LEU A 261 12.35 34.80 13.54
N PHE A 262 11.73 33.95 14.35
CA PHE A 262 12.31 33.61 15.64
C PHE A 262 13.53 32.70 15.56
N ARG A 263 13.74 31.95 14.48
CA ARG A 263 15.02 31.26 14.20
C ARG A 263 16.15 32.25 13.97
N ALA A 264 15.89 33.32 13.22
CA ALA A 264 16.86 34.38 13.01
C ALA A 264 17.19 35.10 14.34
N ILE A 265 16.17 35.40 15.15
CA ILE A 265 16.37 35.96 16.50
C ILE A 265 17.16 35.00 17.42
N HIS A 266 16.82 33.72 17.39
CA HIS A 266 17.50 32.70 18.18
C HIS A 266 18.98 32.58 17.80
N SER A 267 19.29 32.58 16.51
CA SER A 267 20.65 32.46 15.96
C SER A 267 21.43 33.77 15.84
N GLN A 268 20.83 34.90 16.23
CA GLN A 268 21.43 36.23 16.12
C GLN A 268 21.83 36.58 14.68
N LYS A 269 20.98 36.22 13.72
CA LYS A 269 21.19 36.54 12.30
C LYS A 269 20.14 37.51 11.81
N LEU A 270 20.57 38.42 10.93
CA LEU A 270 19.71 39.40 10.30
C LEU A 270 18.65 38.71 9.42
N ILE A 271 17.38 39.09 9.60
CA ILE A 271 16.30 38.70 8.71
C ILE A 271 15.61 39.93 8.10
N TYR A 272 15.53 39.95 6.78
CA TYR A 272 14.78 40.92 6.00
C TYR A 272 13.32 40.47 5.89
N MET A 273 12.38 41.32 6.26
CA MET A 273 10.95 41.08 6.11
C MET A 273 10.41 41.75 4.86
N TYR A 274 9.66 41.02 4.04
CA TYR A 274 8.98 41.60 2.88
C TYR A 274 7.98 42.69 3.28
N ASN A 275 7.87 43.74 2.47
CA ASN A 275 6.94 44.83 2.71
C ASN A 275 5.49 44.31 2.62
N ALA A 276 4.80 44.23 3.75
CA ALA A 276 3.45 43.69 3.81
C ALA A 276 2.40 44.54 3.04
N LYS A 277 2.76 45.76 2.62
CA LYS A 277 1.91 46.66 1.84
C LYS A 277 2.06 46.49 0.33
N LEU A 278 3.09 45.75 -0.13
CA LEU A 278 3.34 45.54 -1.55
C LEU A 278 2.74 44.22 -2.05
N PRO A 279 2.26 44.17 -3.31
CA PRO A 279 1.92 42.91 -3.94
C PRO A 279 3.18 42.10 -4.22
N LEU A 280 3.12 40.79 -3.99
CA LEU A 280 4.25 39.90 -4.24
C LEU A 280 4.46 39.69 -5.75
N THR A 281 5.41 40.42 -6.34
CA THR A 281 5.77 40.38 -7.77
C THR A 281 7.23 40.01 -7.97
N ALA A 282 7.56 39.52 -9.17
CA ALA A 282 8.96 39.24 -9.55
C ALA A 282 9.85 40.48 -9.43
N SER A 283 9.37 41.66 -9.85
CA SER A 283 10.14 42.91 -9.81
C SER A 283 10.56 43.30 -8.39
N TYR A 284 9.63 43.34 -7.43
CA TYR A 284 9.96 43.71 -6.06
C TYR A 284 10.86 42.67 -5.38
N LEU A 285 10.66 41.38 -5.66
CA LEU A 285 11.52 40.32 -5.15
C LEU A 285 12.96 40.47 -5.67
N LEU A 286 13.12 40.65 -6.99
CA LEU A 286 14.43 40.82 -7.63
C LEU A 286 15.13 42.08 -7.15
N SER A 287 14.45 43.23 -7.13
CA SER A 287 15.05 44.48 -6.66
C SER A 287 15.52 44.39 -5.21
N THR A 288 14.75 43.72 -4.34
CA THR A 288 15.16 43.45 -2.95
C THR A 288 16.42 42.57 -2.91
N LEU A 289 16.42 41.44 -3.62
CA LEU A 289 17.53 40.50 -3.62
C LEU A 289 18.82 41.10 -4.21
N GLN A 290 18.70 41.97 -5.22
CA GLN A 290 19.82 42.66 -5.84
C GLN A 290 20.36 43.79 -4.95
N GLY A 291 19.49 44.51 -4.25
CA GLY A 291 19.87 45.57 -3.31
C GLY A 291 20.58 45.04 -2.06
N HIS A 292 20.34 43.78 -1.69
CA HIS A 292 20.85 43.15 -0.47
C HIS A 292 21.58 41.83 -0.77
N PRO A 293 22.78 41.88 -1.39
CA PRO A 293 23.55 40.70 -1.75
C PRO A 293 24.07 39.89 -0.55
N ASP A 294 23.92 40.41 0.68
CA ASP A 294 24.28 39.70 1.90
C ASP A 294 23.19 38.73 2.39
N ILE A 295 22.04 38.66 1.71
CA ILE A 295 21.01 37.64 1.93
C ILE A 295 21.56 36.27 1.50
N GLN A 296 21.58 35.33 2.44
CA GLN A 296 22.13 33.98 2.24
C GLN A 296 21.04 32.92 2.07
N VAL A 297 19.86 33.14 2.67
CA VAL A 297 18.71 32.23 2.56
C VAL A 297 17.42 32.96 2.22
N LEU A 298 16.68 32.43 1.24
CA LEU A 298 15.31 32.86 0.94
C LEU A 298 14.32 31.87 1.56
N TYR A 299 13.35 32.38 2.34
CA TYR A 299 12.20 31.65 2.85
C TYR A 299 10.95 32.03 2.05
N ALA A 300 10.46 31.09 1.24
CA ALA A 300 9.42 31.34 0.25
C ALA A 300 8.31 30.28 0.23
N VAL A 301 7.20 30.62 -0.43
CA VAL A 301 6.23 29.65 -0.96
C VAL A 301 6.53 29.36 -2.43
N PRO A 302 6.07 28.23 -3.00
CA PRO A 302 6.31 27.89 -4.41
C PRO A 302 5.89 28.97 -5.41
N TYR A 303 4.88 29.79 -5.11
CA TYR A 303 4.49 30.91 -5.96
C TYR A 303 5.60 31.97 -6.14
N ALA A 304 6.34 32.31 -5.07
CA ALA A 304 7.45 33.24 -5.17
C ALA A 304 8.63 32.64 -5.96
N LEU A 305 8.84 31.32 -5.84
CA LEU A 305 9.84 30.60 -6.63
C LEU A 305 9.49 30.62 -8.12
N LYS A 306 8.20 30.43 -8.47
CA LYS A 306 7.71 30.53 -9.84
C LYS A 306 8.07 31.89 -10.44
N LEU A 307 7.64 32.98 -9.79
CA LEU A 307 7.90 34.35 -10.23
C LEU A 307 9.38 34.64 -10.48
N LEU A 308 10.27 34.13 -9.62
CA LEU A 308 11.72 34.31 -9.77
C LEU A 308 12.31 33.41 -10.86
N SER A 309 11.77 32.21 -11.07
CA SER A 309 12.25 31.26 -12.09
C SER A 309 11.92 31.66 -13.53
N GLU A 310 10.99 32.60 -13.74
CA GLU A 310 10.55 33.08 -15.07
C GLU A 310 11.57 33.98 -15.78
N SER A 311 12.68 34.34 -15.11
CA SER A 311 13.73 35.21 -15.67
C SER A 311 15.12 34.69 -15.34
N GLU A 312 16.07 34.90 -16.26
CA GLU A 312 17.48 34.53 -16.08
C GLU A 312 18.10 35.22 -14.85
N GLN A 313 17.80 36.50 -14.65
CA GLN A 313 18.26 37.27 -13.47
C GLN A 313 17.75 36.69 -12.14
N GLY A 314 16.54 36.11 -12.13
CA GLY A 314 16.00 35.46 -10.96
C GLY A 314 16.63 34.11 -10.68
N LEU A 315 16.88 33.31 -11.72
CA LEU A 315 17.65 32.06 -11.61
C LEU A 315 19.06 32.33 -11.05
N GLU A 316 19.77 33.33 -11.58
CA GLU A 316 21.10 33.73 -11.09
C GLU A 316 21.06 34.20 -9.63
N SER A 317 20.03 34.95 -9.25
CA SER A 317 19.88 35.44 -7.87
C SER A 317 19.63 34.30 -6.88
N LEU A 318 18.83 33.30 -7.25
CA LEU A 318 18.59 32.11 -6.44
C LEU A 318 19.80 31.19 -6.37
N ALA A 319 20.53 31.03 -7.48
CA ALA A 319 21.72 30.18 -7.55
C ALA A 319 22.88 30.67 -6.67
N ARG A 320 22.99 32.00 -6.48
CA ARG A 320 24.00 32.64 -5.61
C ARG A 320 23.77 32.41 -4.12
N MET A 321 22.55 32.04 -3.71
CA MET A 321 22.23 31.84 -2.30
C MET A 321 22.87 30.56 -1.76
N GLU A 322 23.18 30.57 -0.46
CA GLU A 322 23.61 29.36 0.24
C GLU A 322 22.47 28.34 0.29
N LEU A 323 21.23 28.81 0.43
CA LEU A 323 20.06 27.97 0.58
C LEU A 323 18.79 28.68 0.07
N VAL A 324 17.96 27.99 -0.70
CA VAL A 324 16.60 28.46 -1.02
C VAL A 324 15.62 27.50 -0.39
N MET A 325 14.87 27.96 0.61
CA MET A 325 13.95 27.13 1.38
C MET A 325 12.50 27.44 1.05
N PHE A 326 11.72 26.41 0.76
CA PHE A 326 10.28 26.54 0.61
C PHE A 326 9.52 25.59 1.52
N GLY A 327 8.29 25.96 1.87
CA GLY A 327 7.44 25.11 2.70
C GLY A 327 6.01 25.61 2.76
N GLY A 328 5.13 24.79 3.34
CA GLY A 328 3.70 25.09 3.46
C GLY A 328 2.82 24.59 2.32
N SER A 329 3.39 24.22 1.17
CA SER A 329 2.73 23.47 0.09
C SER A 329 3.77 22.70 -0.73
N SER A 330 3.34 21.75 -1.56
CA SER A 330 4.21 21.07 -2.52
C SER A 330 4.69 22.06 -3.60
N CYS A 331 5.95 21.94 -4.02
CA CYS A 331 6.48 22.68 -5.16
C CYS A 331 6.26 21.85 -6.44
N PRO A 332 5.72 22.43 -7.52
CA PRO A 332 5.60 21.74 -8.80
C PRO A 332 6.96 21.23 -9.29
N LYS A 333 7.01 19.97 -9.70
CA LYS A 333 8.27 19.31 -10.09
C LYS A 333 9.06 20.07 -11.17
N PRO A 334 8.44 20.58 -12.26
CA PRO A 334 9.17 21.33 -13.28
C PRO A 334 9.89 22.56 -12.73
N ILE A 335 9.24 23.33 -11.84
CA ILE A 335 9.83 24.54 -11.25
C ILE A 335 11.06 24.17 -10.42
N GLY A 336 10.95 23.17 -9.54
CA GLY A 336 12.08 22.78 -8.71
C GLY A 336 13.22 22.13 -9.50
N ASP A 337 12.91 21.32 -10.51
CA ASP A 337 13.92 20.74 -11.42
C ASP A 337 14.68 21.86 -12.17
N THR A 338 13.97 22.87 -12.69
CA THR A 338 14.60 24.04 -13.33
C THR A 338 15.54 24.78 -12.37
N LEU A 339 15.12 25.02 -11.12
CA LEU A 339 15.96 25.72 -10.13
C LEU A 339 17.23 24.95 -9.80
N VAL A 340 17.12 23.63 -9.54
CA VAL A 340 18.26 22.77 -9.19
C VAL A 340 19.21 22.61 -10.37
N GLN A 341 18.70 22.45 -11.59
CA GLN A 341 19.52 22.39 -12.81
C GLN A 341 20.29 23.69 -13.07
N ASN A 342 19.76 24.83 -12.63
CA ASN A 342 20.43 26.14 -12.70
C ASN A 342 21.27 26.44 -11.43
N GLY A 343 21.62 25.43 -10.64
CA GLY A 343 22.60 25.56 -9.54
C GLY A 343 22.04 26.03 -8.19
N THR A 344 20.72 26.20 -8.07
CA THR A 344 20.08 26.57 -6.80
C THR A 344 20.07 25.39 -5.82
N LEU A 345 20.58 25.59 -4.59
CA LEU A 345 20.39 24.61 -3.51
C LEU A 345 18.97 24.74 -2.93
N LEU A 346 18.00 24.17 -3.65
CA LEU A 346 16.60 24.18 -3.27
C LEU A 346 16.32 23.14 -2.17
N VAL A 347 15.73 23.56 -1.05
CA VAL A 347 15.38 22.70 0.08
C VAL A 347 13.92 22.85 0.45
N SER A 348 13.22 21.72 0.38
CA SER A 348 11.87 21.54 0.92
C SER A 348 11.93 21.46 2.43
N HIS A 349 11.09 22.24 3.09
CA HIS A 349 10.85 22.21 4.52
C HIS A 349 9.47 21.60 4.79
N TYR A 350 9.46 20.47 5.48
CA TYR A 350 8.23 19.77 5.85
C TYR A 350 7.98 19.77 7.37
N GLY A 351 6.77 20.14 7.75
CA GLY A 351 6.26 20.16 9.11
C GLY A 351 4.79 20.55 9.13
N THR A 352 4.15 20.35 10.28
CA THR A 352 2.75 20.76 10.52
C THR A 352 2.69 21.79 11.65
N THR A 353 1.60 22.52 11.79
CA THR A 353 1.46 23.48 12.89
C THR A 353 1.41 22.73 14.23
N GLU A 354 0.87 21.51 14.24
CA GLU A 354 0.67 20.64 15.39
C GLU A 354 1.96 19.96 15.88
N THR A 355 2.95 19.79 15.01
CA THR A 355 4.17 19.02 15.29
C THR A 355 5.47 19.79 15.14
N GLY A 356 5.42 21.05 14.67
CA GLY A 356 6.61 21.82 14.30
C GLY A 356 7.30 21.27 13.06
N GLN A 357 8.56 21.71 12.84
CA GLN A 357 9.41 21.20 11.77
C GLN A 357 9.78 19.74 12.01
N LEU A 358 9.64 18.91 10.97
CA LEU A 358 9.98 17.49 11.03
C LEU A 358 11.15 17.15 10.09
N MET A 359 11.03 17.46 8.81
CA MET A 359 11.98 16.97 7.80
C MET A 359 12.42 18.08 6.84
N THR A 360 13.58 17.92 6.24
CA THR A 360 14.05 18.80 5.15
C THR A 360 14.63 18.01 4.00
N SER A 361 14.63 18.53 2.78
CA SER A 361 15.37 17.92 1.66
C SER A 361 16.82 18.42 1.54
N PHE A 362 17.40 18.87 2.66
CA PHE A 362 18.80 19.27 2.72
C PHE A 362 19.70 18.10 2.32
N ARG A 363 20.66 18.39 1.44
CA ARG A 363 21.52 17.42 0.75
C ARG A 363 22.71 18.14 0.11
N GLU A 364 23.69 17.37 -0.35
CA GLU A 364 24.79 17.91 -1.16
C GLU A 364 24.29 18.41 -2.52
N ARG A 365 24.95 19.43 -3.10
CA ARG A 365 24.55 20.01 -4.40
C ARG A 365 24.58 19.02 -5.57
N SER A 366 25.38 17.95 -5.45
CA SER A 366 25.45 16.85 -6.41
C SER A 366 24.23 15.93 -6.38
N ASP A 367 23.49 15.91 -5.26
CA ASP A 367 22.24 15.18 -5.11
C ASP A 367 21.09 16.00 -5.73
N LEU A 368 20.48 15.50 -6.80
CA LEU A 368 19.40 16.19 -7.50
C LEU A 368 18.01 15.91 -6.90
N ASP A 369 17.90 15.02 -5.89
CA ASP A 369 16.63 14.60 -5.28
C ASP A 369 16.11 15.62 -4.26
N TRP A 370 15.72 16.79 -4.78
CA TRP A 370 15.24 17.94 -4.01
C TRP A 370 13.82 17.77 -3.47
N ASP A 371 13.02 16.91 -4.10
CA ASP A 371 11.64 16.59 -3.74
C ASP A 371 11.54 15.51 -2.66
N TYR A 372 12.66 14.95 -2.20
CA TYR A 372 12.72 13.99 -1.10
C TYR A 372 13.16 14.66 0.21
N VAL A 373 12.27 14.71 1.20
CA VAL A 373 12.59 15.15 2.56
C VAL A 373 13.19 14.02 3.40
N ARG A 374 14.06 14.38 4.33
CA ARG A 374 14.83 13.47 5.18
C ARG A 374 14.62 13.87 6.66
N PRO A 375 14.25 12.95 7.55
CA PRO A 375 14.20 13.22 8.98
C PRO A 375 15.61 13.31 9.55
N GLY A 376 15.82 14.28 10.45
CA GLY A 376 17.06 14.37 11.20
C GLY A 376 17.20 13.22 12.22
N PRO A 377 18.42 12.88 12.65
CA PRO A 377 18.66 11.77 13.59
C PRO A 377 17.87 11.88 14.90
N SER A 378 17.68 13.10 15.41
CA SER A 378 16.91 13.36 16.65
C SER A 378 15.40 13.12 16.50
N LEU A 379 14.87 13.16 15.28
CA LEU A 379 13.46 12.92 15.00
C LEU A 379 13.14 11.43 14.82
N LEU A 380 14.10 10.63 14.33
CA LEU A 380 13.88 9.21 13.99
C LEU A 380 13.17 8.39 15.10
N PRO A 381 13.49 8.54 16.40
CA PRO A 381 12.81 7.79 17.46
C PRO A 381 11.34 8.19 17.67
N TYR A 382 10.92 9.34 17.15
CA TYR A 382 9.60 9.94 17.37
C TYR A 382 8.73 9.97 16.12
N ILE A 383 9.10 9.28 15.05
CA ILE A 383 8.28 9.14 13.86
C ILE A 383 7.91 7.68 13.61
N ARG A 384 6.68 7.47 13.17
CA ARG A 384 6.14 6.18 12.76
C ARG A 384 5.57 6.32 11.36
N TRP A 385 6.01 5.45 10.47
CA TRP A 385 5.50 5.37 9.10
C TRP A 385 4.45 4.27 9.03
N GLU A 386 3.22 4.63 8.64
CA GLU A 386 2.10 3.71 8.53
C GLU A 386 1.74 3.53 7.06
N GLU A 387 1.91 2.32 6.50
CA GLU A 387 1.56 2.09 5.10
C GLU A 387 0.04 2.18 4.90
N ARG A 388 -0.41 3.11 4.04
CA ARG A 388 -1.84 3.34 3.74
C ARG A 388 -2.25 2.80 2.38
N LEU A 389 -1.33 2.79 1.42
CA LEU A 389 -1.43 2.15 0.11
C LEU A 389 -0.09 1.47 -0.19
N PRO A 390 -0.01 0.48 -1.09
CA PRO A 390 1.27 -0.17 -1.43
C PRO A 390 2.34 0.86 -1.83
N GLY A 391 3.42 0.95 -1.05
CA GLY A 391 4.53 1.89 -1.26
C GLY A 391 4.28 3.33 -0.79
N ILE A 392 3.08 3.63 -0.26
CA ILE A 392 2.68 4.95 0.21
C ILE A 392 2.43 4.91 1.72
N TYR A 393 3.14 5.76 2.45
CA TYR A 393 3.19 5.76 3.91
C TYR A 393 2.66 7.08 4.48
N GLU A 394 1.76 7.01 5.45
CA GLU A 394 1.43 8.14 6.30
C GLU A 394 2.50 8.35 7.37
N LEU A 395 2.84 9.62 7.63
CA LEU A 395 3.69 9.98 8.77
C LEU A 395 2.85 10.23 10.02
N SER A 396 3.18 9.53 11.11
CA SER A 396 2.69 9.79 12.46
C SER A 396 3.83 10.26 13.36
N VAL A 397 3.59 11.30 14.17
CA VAL A 397 4.56 11.81 15.16
C VAL A 397 4.19 11.30 16.55
N LEU A 398 5.10 10.55 17.16
CA LEU A 398 4.92 9.90 18.45
C LEU A 398 4.99 10.90 19.61
N GLU A 399 4.48 10.48 20.77
CA GLU A 399 4.63 11.22 22.01
C GLU A 399 6.12 11.33 22.40
N GLY A 400 6.50 12.45 23.01
CA GLY A 400 7.89 12.75 23.36
C GLY A 400 8.64 13.67 22.39
N TRP A 401 8.13 13.88 21.16
CA TRP A 401 8.71 14.88 20.26
C TRP A 401 8.55 16.30 20.85
N PRO A 402 9.63 17.06 21.13
CA PRO A 402 9.51 18.25 21.96
C PRO A 402 8.70 19.43 21.38
N SER A 403 8.49 19.47 20.06
CA SER A 403 7.67 20.50 19.40
C SER A 403 6.27 20.02 19.00
N LYS A 404 5.90 18.79 19.37
CA LYS A 404 4.53 18.28 19.21
C LYS A 404 3.62 18.85 20.29
N VAL A 405 2.57 19.56 19.87
CA VAL A 405 1.62 20.26 20.75
C VAL A 405 0.18 19.75 20.63
N ALA A 406 -0.10 18.88 19.66
CA ALA A 406 -1.41 18.23 19.53
C ALA A 406 -1.29 16.71 19.33
N SER A 407 -2.39 16.02 19.58
CA SER A 407 -2.56 14.58 19.36
C SER A 407 -3.95 14.34 18.75
N ASN A 408 -4.04 13.39 17.82
CA ASN A 408 -5.32 12.99 17.20
C ASN A 408 -5.51 11.47 17.17
N CYS A 409 -4.58 10.71 17.77
CA CYS A 409 -4.65 9.25 17.93
C CYS A 409 -4.83 8.85 19.40
N PRO A 410 -5.47 7.69 19.69
CA PRO A 410 -5.68 7.20 21.06
C PRO A 410 -4.39 6.90 21.85
N ASP A 411 -3.29 6.63 21.15
CA ASP A 411 -1.97 6.35 21.73
C ASP A 411 -1.16 7.63 22.03
N GLY A 412 -1.79 8.80 21.97
CA GLY A 412 -1.14 10.09 22.19
C GLY A 412 -0.30 10.58 21.01
N SER A 413 -0.22 9.84 19.90
CA SER A 413 0.47 10.29 18.68
C SER A 413 -0.36 11.29 17.86
N TYR A 414 0.31 11.94 16.89
CA TYR A 414 -0.33 12.81 15.90
C TYR A 414 -0.11 12.24 14.50
N ALA A 415 -1.15 11.63 13.93
CA ALA A 415 -1.21 11.24 12.54
C ALA A 415 -1.33 12.49 11.66
N THR A 416 -0.32 12.76 10.84
CA THR A 416 -0.28 13.99 10.03
C THR A 416 -1.33 14.00 8.93
N LYS A 417 -1.79 12.82 8.50
CA LYS A 417 -2.56 12.59 7.27
C LYS A 417 -1.83 12.99 6.00
N ASP A 418 -0.52 13.19 6.07
CA ASP A 418 0.33 13.42 4.92
C ASP A 418 0.99 12.10 4.51
N LEU A 419 0.83 11.76 3.23
CA LEU A 419 1.30 10.54 2.61
C LEU A 419 2.63 10.78 1.89
N PHE A 420 3.50 9.78 1.93
CA PHE A 420 4.86 9.83 1.42
C PHE A 420 5.25 8.55 0.71
N GLU A 421 6.11 8.67 -0.30
CA GLU A 421 6.77 7.56 -0.99
C GLU A 421 8.21 7.42 -0.49
N LYS A 422 8.67 6.18 -0.28
CA LYS A 422 10.09 5.91 0.00
C LYS A 422 10.93 6.10 -1.25
N HIS A 423 12.10 6.72 -1.10
CA HIS A 423 13.11 6.72 -2.15
C HIS A 423 13.56 5.28 -2.46
N PRO A 424 13.65 4.86 -3.74
CA PRO A 424 13.99 3.47 -4.09
C PRO A 424 15.34 2.98 -3.56
N THR A 425 16.33 3.89 -3.46
CA THR A 425 17.73 3.53 -3.12
C THR A 425 18.33 4.29 -1.94
N LYS A 426 17.69 5.34 -1.42
CA LYS A 426 18.26 6.22 -0.39
C LYS A 426 17.50 6.02 0.92
N PRO A 427 18.14 5.46 1.97
CA PRO A 427 17.46 5.23 3.23
C PRO A 427 16.99 6.55 3.84
N ASN A 428 15.80 6.53 4.44
CA ASN A 428 15.18 7.69 5.10
C ASN A 428 14.95 8.92 4.20
N ALA A 429 14.94 8.77 2.88
CA ALA A 429 14.49 9.80 1.95
C ALA A 429 13.04 9.54 1.54
N TRP A 430 12.19 10.56 1.67
CA TRP A 430 10.74 10.44 1.52
C TRP A 430 10.20 11.55 0.62
N ARG A 431 9.52 11.20 -0.45
CA ARG A 431 8.86 12.17 -1.33
C ARG A 431 7.43 12.37 -0.85
N TYR A 432 7.01 13.62 -0.69
CA TYR A 432 5.62 13.92 -0.39
C TYR A 432 4.73 13.46 -1.55
N TYR A 433 3.68 12.71 -1.23
CA TYR A 433 2.75 12.13 -2.21
C TYR A 433 1.44 12.92 -2.28
N ALA A 434 0.69 12.97 -1.18
CA ALA A 434 -0.60 13.68 -1.09
C ALA A 434 -1.08 13.77 0.36
N ARG A 435 -2.15 14.52 0.62
CA ARG A 435 -2.96 14.34 1.84
C ARG A 435 -3.86 13.12 1.69
N LEU A 436 -4.02 12.36 2.77
CA LEU A 436 -5.01 11.29 2.85
C LEU A 436 -6.43 11.82 2.64
N ASP A 437 -6.74 13.03 3.14
CA ASP A 437 -8.05 13.67 2.98
C ASP A 437 -8.31 14.20 1.55
N ASP A 438 -7.28 14.33 0.69
CA ASP A 438 -7.41 14.85 -0.68
C ASP A 438 -7.57 13.73 -1.73
N THR A 439 -7.60 12.46 -1.33
CA THR A 439 -7.92 11.36 -2.25
C THR A 439 -9.40 11.32 -2.60
N LEU A 440 -9.70 11.22 -3.90
CA LEU A 440 -11.07 10.99 -4.38
C LEU A 440 -11.37 9.51 -4.40
N VAL A 441 -12.38 9.10 -3.66
CA VAL A 441 -12.86 7.71 -3.64
C VAL A 441 -13.98 7.59 -4.66
N LEU A 442 -13.80 6.74 -5.66
CA LEU A 442 -14.79 6.44 -6.70
C LEU A 442 -15.84 5.45 -6.17
N GLU A 443 -16.95 5.30 -6.89
CA GLU A 443 -18.07 4.40 -6.53
C GLU A 443 -17.63 2.93 -6.40
N ASN A 444 -16.64 2.51 -7.20
CA ASN A 444 -16.04 1.18 -7.14
C ASN A 444 -15.07 0.98 -5.96
N GLY A 445 -14.87 2.01 -5.12
CA GLY A 445 -13.99 1.99 -3.96
C GLY A 445 -12.52 2.31 -4.27
N GLU A 446 -12.17 2.54 -5.54
CA GLU A 446 -10.82 2.94 -5.93
C GLU A 446 -10.52 4.36 -5.47
N LYS A 447 -9.26 4.59 -5.06
CA LYS A 447 -8.82 5.89 -4.54
C LYS A 447 -7.88 6.55 -5.53
N ALA A 448 -8.33 7.64 -6.14
CA ALA A 448 -7.53 8.41 -7.08
C ALA A 448 -6.92 9.64 -6.40
N ASN A 449 -5.66 9.95 -6.75
CA ASN A 449 -4.99 11.17 -6.33
C ASN A 449 -5.23 12.28 -7.36
N PRO A 450 -6.09 13.28 -7.07
CA PRO A 450 -6.43 14.32 -8.03
C PRO A 450 -5.29 15.34 -8.25
N LEU A 451 -4.33 15.44 -7.33
CA LEU A 451 -3.34 16.54 -7.35
C LEU A 451 -2.36 16.44 -8.51
N ILE A 452 -2.06 15.22 -8.95
CA ILE A 452 -1.13 14.97 -10.07
C ILE A 452 -1.73 15.53 -11.36
N ILE A 453 -2.96 15.13 -11.69
CA ILE A 453 -3.62 15.52 -12.94
C ILE A 453 -3.96 17.02 -12.96
N GLU A 454 -4.36 17.58 -11.82
CA GLU A 454 -4.56 19.03 -11.66
C GLU A 454 -3.26 19.81 -11.88
N GLY A 455 -2.14 19.32 -11.32
CA GLY A 455 -0.83 19.91 -11.53
C GLY A 455 -0.38 19.90 -12.99
N VAL A 456 -0.63 18.79 -13.69
CA VAL A 456 -0.36 18.66 -15.13
C VAL A 456 -1.16 19.68 -15.94
N ALA A 457 -2.46 19.81 -15.68
CA ALA A 457 -3.31 20.76 -16.38
C ALA A 457 -2.90 22.23 -16.09
N ARG A 458 -2.59 22.55 -14.84
CA ARG A 458 -2.20 23.90 -14.40
C ARG A 458 -0.85 24.37 -14.97
N ASN A 459 -0.02 23.48 -15.51
CA ASN A 459 1.23 23.87 -16.16
C ASN A 459 1.00 24.55 -17.53
N HIS A 460 -0.20 24.46 -18.10
CA HIS A 460 -0.51 25.10 -19.37
C HIS A 460 -0.83 26.59 -19.17
N PRO A 461 -0.27 27.53 -19.98
CA PRO A 461 -0.44 28.98 -19.77
C PRO A 461 -1.87 29.49 -19.89
N ASP A 462 -2.75 28.75 -20.56
CA ASP A 462 -4.18 29.12 -20.69
C ASP A 462 -5.04 28.69 -19.48
N VAL A 463 -4.48 27.94 -18.53
CA VAL A 463 -5.19 27.41 -17.36
C VAL A 463 -4.76 28.18 -16.11
N GLY A 464 -5.69 28.90 -15.49
CA GLY A 464 -5.47 29.62 -14.23
C GLY A 464 -5.52 28.68 -13.02
N GLU A 465 -6.43 27.72 -13.03
CA GLU A 465 -6.58 26.70 -11.99
C GLU A 465 -7.21 25.42 -12.56
N ALA A 466 -6.95 24.27 -11.95
CA ALA A 466 -7.55 22.99 -12.33
C ALA A 466 -8.02 22.22 -11.09
N ILE A 467 -9.24 21.67 -11.14
CA ILE A 467 -9.87 20.97 -10.01
C ILE A 467 -10.53 19.69 -10.52
N ALA A 468 -10.00 18.53 -10.12
CA ALA A 468 -10.60 17.23 -10.39
C ALA A 468 -11.77 16.95 -9.44
N PHE A 469 -12.76 16.20 -9.91
CA PHE A 469 -13.96 15.82 -9.18
C PHE A 469 -14.35 14.38 -9.52
N GLY A 470 -15.37 13.84 -8.85
CA GLY A 470 -15.83 12.46 -9.06
C GLY A 470 -15.87 11.57 -7.80
N ALA A 471 -15.90 12.17 -6.60
CA ALA A 471 -16.12 11.41 -5.38
C ALA A 471 -17.48 10.68 -5.45
N ASN A 472 -17.48 9.37 -5.17
CA ASN A 472 -18.65 8.48 -5.29
C ASN A 472 -19.26 8.45 -6.70
N LYS A 473 -18.46 8.68 -7.74
CA LYS A 473 -18.85 8.53 -9.16
C LYS A 473 -18.03 7.41 -9.80
N ASP A 474 -18.42 6.97 -11.00
CA ASP A 474 -17.81 5.84 -11.71
C ASP A 474 -16.39 6.15 -12.24
N ARG A 475 -16.05 7.43 -12.40
CA ARG A 475 -14.76 7.92 -12.91
C ARG A 475 -14.45 9.32 -12.40
N LEU A 476 -13.28 9.85 -12.75
CA LEU A 476 -12.90 11.24 -12.47
C LEU A 476 -13.31 12.20 -13.60
N GLY A 477 -13.58 13.45 -13.24
CA GLY A 477 -13.66 14.57 -14.16
C GLY A 477 -12.77 15.74 -13.74
N LEU A 478 -12.62 16.74 -14.60
CA LEU A 478 -11.72 17.88 -14.39
C LEU A 478 -12.37 19.20 -14.79
N PHE A 479 -12.38 20.17 -13.87
CA PHE A 479 -12.62 21.56 -14.21
C PHE A 479 -11.32 22.27 -14.55
N LEU A 480 -11.33 23.05 -15.62
CA LEU A 480 -10.25 23.97 -16.00
C LEU A 480 -10.75 25.41 -15.88
N VAL A 481 -10.24 26.18 -14.92
CA VAL A 481 -10.52 27.62 -14.83
C VAL A 481 -9.60 28.37 -15.79
N ARG A 482 -10.18 29.13 -16.71
CA ARG A 482 -9.46 29.89 -17.73
C ARG A 482 -8.53 30.95 -17.12
N ALA A 483 -7.29 31.05 -17.62
CA ALA A 483 -6.36 32.11 -17.21
C ALA A 483 -6.80 33.48 -17.76
N ALA A 484 -6.60 34.55 -16.98
CA ALA A 484 -7.00 35.91 -17.36
C ALA A 484 -6.34 36.44 -18.65
N ASN A 485 -5.21 35.84 -19.06
CA ASN A 485 -4.43 36.19 -20.24
C ASN A 485 -4.54 35.16 -21.39
N ALA A 486 -5.45 34.17 -21.31
CA ALA A 486 -5.60 33.08 -22.30
C ALA A 486 -6.09 33.54 -23.70
N GLY A 487 -6.33 34.83 -23.91
CA GLY A 487 -6.83 35.38 -25.18
C GLY A 487 -8.28 34.98 -25.48
N SER A 488 -8.69 35.07 -26.76
CA SER A 488 -10.05 34.78 -27.23
C SER A 488 -10.28 33.31 -27.61
N LYS A 489 -9.54 32.38 -27.01
CA LYS A 489 -9.63 30.95 -27.35
C LYS A 489 -10.98 30.36 -26.94
N THR A 490 -11.54 29.40 -27.68
CA THR A 490 -12.75 28.69 -27.25
C THR A 490 -12.46 27.71 -26.12
N ASP A 491 -13.48 27.09 -25.53
CA ASP A 491 -13.30 26.07 -24.48
C ASP A 491 -12.65 24.82 -25.07
N GLU A 492 -13.03 24.43 -26.28
CA GLU A 492 -12.46 23.30 -27.02
C GLU A 492 -10.97 23.51 -27.34
N GLU A 493 -10.57 24.72 -27.73
CA GLU A 493 -9.17 25.04 -28.00
C GLU A 493 -8.29 24.94 -26.74
N ILE A 494 -8.85 25.26 -25.56
CA ILE A 494 -8.14 25.07 -24.28
C ILE A 494 -8.04 23.58 -23.94
N ILE A 495 -9.13 22.81 -24.10
CA ILE A 495 -9.12 21.37 -23.87
C ILE A 495 -8.10 20.69 -24.79
N ASP A 496 -8.09 21.01 -26.09
CA ASP A 496 -7.16 20.47 -27.08
C ASP A 496 -5.69 20.76 -26.73
N ALA A 497 -5.41 21.93 -26.17
CA ALA A 497 -4.06 22.30 -25.80
C ALA A 497 -3.55 21.54 -24.55
N VAL A 498 -4.45 21.20 -23.62
CA VAL A 498 -4.10 20.54 -22.36
C VAL A 498 -4.18 19.01 -22.46
N LEU A 499 -5.04 18.48 -23.33
CA LEU A 499 -5.35 17.05 -23.44
C LEU A 499 -4.12 16.15 -23.66
N PRO A 500 -3.12 16.48 -24.52
CA PRO A 500 -1.94 15.63 -24.68
C PRO A 500 -1.14 15.42 -23.38
N ALA A 501 -1.10 16.44 -22.51
CA ALA A 501 -0.44 16.34 -21.21
C ALA A 501 -1.26 15.48 -20.23
N ILE A 502 -2.59 15.60 -20.26
CA ILE A 502 -3.52 14.76 -19.51
C ILE A 502 -3.42 13.30 -19.96
N GLU A 503 -3.37 13.02 -21.26
CA GLU A 503 -3.25 11.65 -21.80
C GLU A 503 -1.93 10.99 -21.42
N LYS A 504 -0.82 11.74 -21.46
CA LYS A 504 0.46 11.26 -20.95
C LYS A 504 0.40 10.94 -19.45
N CYS A 505 -0.25 11.79 -18.66
CA CYS A 505 -0.47 11.54 -17.24
C CYS A 505 -1.39 10.32 -17.00
N ASN A 506 -2.41 10.13 -17.83
CA ASN A 506 -3.28 8.95 -17.78
C ASN A 506 -2.46 7.69 -18.05
N ALA A 507 -1.59 7.66 -19.06
CA ALA A 507 -0.77 6.49 -19.39
C ALA A 507 0.13 6.00 -18.22
N ASP A 508 0.57 6.92 -17.36
CA ASP A 508 1.39 6.63 -16.18
C ASP A 508 0.54 6.40 -14.90
N SER A 509 -0.78 6.55 -14.97
CA SER A 509 -1.72 6.43 -13.84
C SER A 509 -2.54 5.14 -13.90
N PRO A 510 -3.09 4.66 -12.77
CA PRO A 510 -4.08 3.58 -12.79
C PRO A 510 -5.30 3.93 -13.64
N SER A 511 -5.87 2.95 -14.33
CA SER A 511 -6.95 3.14 -15.30
C SER A 511 -8.24 3.72 -14.72
N TYR A 512 -8.45 3.63 -13.42
CA TYR A 512 -9.58 4.26 -12.71
C TYR A 512 -9.37 5.76 -12.47
N ALA A 513 -8.13 6.25 -12.50
CA ALA A 513 -7.80 7.66 -12.29
C ALA A 513 -7.73 8.45 -13.61
N HIS A 514 -8.04 7.81 -14.74
CA HIS A 514 -8.02 8.46 -16.04
C HIS A 514 -9.12 9.51 -16.16
N ILE A 515 -8.77 10.66 -16.75
CA ILE A 515 -9.73 11.69 -17.15
C ILE A 515 -9.83 11.70 -18.67
N SER A 516 -11.03 11.39 -19.18
CA SER A 516 -11.34 11.43 -20.61
C SER A 516 -11.78 12.84 -21.03
N ARG A 517 -11.64 13.14 -22.33
CA ARG A 517 -11.98 14.46 -22.89
C ARG A 517 -13.39 14.92 -22.52
N ASP A 518 -14.37 14.02 -22.56
CA ASP A 518 -15.78 14.28 -22.26
C ASP A 518 -16.04 14.56 -20.77
N MET A 519 -15.06 14.32 -19.89
CA MET A 519 -15.13 14.63 -18.47
C MET A 519 -14.39 15.92 -18.10
N ILE A 520 -13.94 16.70 -19.10
CA ILE A 520 -13.26 17.98 -18.89
C ILE A 520 -14.24 19.12 -19.19
N GLN A 521 -14.41 20.04 -18.24
CA GLN A 521 -15.24 21.23 -18.40
C GLN A 521 -14.43 22.50 -18.12
N VAL A 522 -14.52 23.48 -19.02
CA VAL A 522 -13.86 24.79 -18.85
C VAL A 522 -14.79 25.75 -18.11
N LEU A 523 -14.25 26.48 -17.14
CA LEU A 523 -14.94 27.52 -16.37
C LEU A 523 -14.40 28.91 -16.76
N PRO A 524 -15.24 29.97 -16.71
CA PRO A 524 -14.84 31.34 -17.02
C PRO A 524 -13.66 31.85 -16.19
N SER A 525 -12.93 32.85 -16.70
CA SER A 525 -11.76 33.42 -16.00
C SER A 525 -12.10 34.21 -14.75
N ASP A 526 -13.36 34.65 -14.60
CA ASP A 526 -13.89 35.35 -13.43
C ASP A 526 -14.60 34.42 -12.44
N THR A 527 -14.45 33.09 -12.60
CA THR A 527 -15.02 32.09 -11.68
C THR A 527 -14.56 32.33 -10.25
N VAL A 528 -15.52 32.56 -9.35
CA VAL A 528 -15.25 32.78 -7.93
C VAL A 528 -15.33 31.45 -7.19
N TYR A 529 -14.24 31.06 -6.53
CA TYR A 529 -14.18 29.87 -5.68
C TYR A 529 -13.40 30.16 -4.39
N ARG A 530 -13.69 29.37 -3.34
CA ARG A 530 -13.02 29.54 -2.04
C ARG A 530 -11.62 28.94 -2.08
N ALA A 531 -10.63 29.73 -1.68
CA ALA A 531 -9.24 29.31 -1.55
C ALA A 531 -8.72 29.55 -0.13
N THR A 532 -7.68 28.81 0.27
CA THR A 532 -6.96 29.04 1.52
C THR A 532 -6.07 30.27 1.41
N ASP A 533 -5.54 30.72 2.54
CA ASP A 533 -4.56 31.82 2.60
C ASP A 533 -3.32 31.59 1.73
N LYS A 534 -3.01 30.34 1.38
CA LYS A 534 -1.88 29.96 0.51
C LYS A 534 -2.23 30.00 -0.98
N GLY A 535 -3.45 30.42 -1.34
CA GLY A 535 -3.94 30.45 -2.71
C GLY A 535 -4.38 29.09 -3.26
N THR A 536 -4.48 28.06 -2.43
CA THR A 536 -4.94 26.73 -2.86
C THR A 536 -6.46 26.58 -2.72
N VAL A 537 -7.12 25.94 -3.68
CA VAL A 537 -8.57 25.72 -3.65
C VAL A 537 -8.99 24.92 -2.40
N ILE A 538 -10.08 25.33 -1.75
CA ILE A 538 -10.75 24.54 -0.71
C ILE A 538 -11.71 23.56 -1.39
N ARG A 539 -11.25 22.34 -1.70
CA ARG A 539 -11.98 21.34 -2.50
C ARG A 539 -13.40 21.06 -2.01
N SER A 540 -13.57 20.86 -0.70
CA SER A 540 -14.87 20.58 -0.10
C SER A 540 -15.88 21.71 -0.31
N ALA A 541 -15.41 22.96 -0.30
CA ALA A 541 -16.24 24.11 -0.65
C ALA A 541 -16.50 24.19 -2.14
N PHE A 542 -15.50 23.92 -2.98
CA PHE A 542 -15.64 23.88 -4.43
C PHE A 542 -16.70 22.83 -4.85
N TYR A 543 -16.62 21.60 -4.35
CA TYR A 543 -17.61 20.56 -4.68
C TYR A 543 -19.03 20.91 -4.28
N ARG A 544 -19.19 21.62 -3.15
CA ARG A 544 -20.51 22.10 -2.72
C ARG A 544 -21.01 23.23 -3.61
N ASP A 545 -20.16 24.20 -3.94
CA ASP A 545 -20.54 25.38 -4.72
C ASP A 545 -20.80 25.03 -6.20
N PHE A 546 -20.12 24.00 -6.72
CA PHE A 546 -20.20 23.54 -8.11
C PHE A 546 -20.92 22.17 -8.26
N HIS A 547 -21.73 21.80 -7.27
CA HIS A 547 -22.39 20.48 -7.24
C HIS A 547 -23.27 20.23 -8.47
N GLU A 548 -24.07 21.23 -8.88
CA GLU A 548 -24.96 21.10 -10.04
C GLU A 548 -24.19 20.90 -11.35
N GLN A 549 -23.09 21.63 -11.55
CA GLN A 549 -22.25 21.46 -12.74
C GLN A 549 -21.57 20.08 -12.75
N ILE A 550 -21.13 19.59 -11.58
CA ILE A 550 -20.58 18.24 -11.46
C ILE A 550 -21.61 17.21 -11.90
N GLU A 551 -22.85 17.28 -11.40
CA GLU A 551 -23.91 16.35 -11.80
C GLU A 551 -24.23 16.43 -13.29
N GLN A 552 -24.27 17.63 -13.87
CA GLN A 552 -24.51 17.83 -15.31
C GLN A 552 -23.46 17.15 -16.19
N VAL A 553 -22.17 17.18 -15.81
CA VAL A 553 -21.11 16.48 -16.55
C VAL A 553 -21.37 14.98 -16.59
N TYR A 554 -21.85 14.38 -15.49
CA TYR A 554 -22.17 12.96 -15.44
C TYR A 554 -23.47 12.63 -16.20
N GLU A 555 -24.51 13.47 -16.08
CA GLU A 555 -25.80 13.27 -16.76
C GLU A 555 -25.69 13.37 -18.29
N GLN A 556 -24.84 14.27 -18.80
CA GLN A 556 -24.55 14.37 -20.24
C GLN A 556 -23.84 13.12 -20.79
N GLY A 557 -23.15 12.36 -19.94
CA GLY A 557 -22.48 11.11 -20.29
C GLY A 557 -23.40 9.87 -20.40
N ASP A 558 -24.68 10.00 -20.00
CA ASP A 558 -25.68 8.92 -19.98
C ASP A 558 -26.74 9.03 -21.11
N ALA A 559 -26.56 9.97 -22.05
CA ALA A 559 -27.44 10.10 -23.22
C ALA A 559 -27.30 8.88 -24.15
N THR A 560 -28.43 8.30 -24.60
CA THR A 560 -28.43 7.24 -25.60
C THR A 560 -28.05 7.79 -26.97
N GLY A 561 -27.18 7.11 -27.69
CA GLY A 561 -26.79 7.52 -29.03
C GLY A 561 -27.90 7.35 -30.06
N ASP A 562 -27.82 8.11 -31.15
CA ASP A 562 -28.81 8.05 -32.25
C ASP A 562 -28.46 7.02 -33.33
N GLN A 563 -27.29 6.37 -33.25
CA GLN A 563 -26.76 5.53 -34.32
C GLN A 563 -27.49 4.20 -34.41
N VAL A 564 -28.00 3.86 -35.60
CA VAL A 564 -28.65 2.58 -35.88
C VAL A 564 -27.66 1.72 -36.66
N LEU A 565 -27.11 0.68 -36.02
CA LEU A 565 -26.26 -0.33 -36.66
C LEU A 565 -26.98 -1.69 -36.70
N GLU A 566 -26.83 -2.44 -37.80
CA GLU A 566 -27.46 -3.75 -37.97
C GLU A 566 -26.48 -4.81 -38.50
N GLY A 567 -26.75 -6.08 -38.17
CA GLY A 567 -26.03 -7.22 -38.72
C GLY A 567 -24.51 -7.13 -38.55
N THR A 568 -23.78 -7.21 -39.67
CA THR A 568 -22.31 -7.20 -39.67
C THR A 568 -21.70 -5.89 -39.18
N GLU A 569 -22.39 -4.76 -39.37
CA GLU A 569 -21.90 -3.46 -38.89
C GLU A 569 -22.03 -3.35 -37.37
N LEU A 570 -23.09 -3.89 -36.78
CA LEU A 570 -23.25 -3.97 -35.33
C LEU A 570 -22.22 -4.91 -34.70
N ASN A 571 -21.97 -6.07 -35.31
CA ASN A 571 -20.92 -6.98 -34.85
C ASN A 571 -19.52 -6.34 -34.94
N ALA A 572 -19.24 -5.60 -36.02
CA ALA A 572 -17.97 -4.88 -36.17
C ALA A 572 -17.79 -3.80 -35.10
N PHE A 573 -18.82 -2.98 -34.86
CA PHE A 573 -18.81 -1.98 -33.79
C PHE A 573 -18.58 -2.62 -32.42
N LEU A 574 -19.34 -3.66 -32.07
CA LEU A 574 -19.18 -4.36 -30.79
C LEU A 574 -17.79 -4.98 -30.63
N ARG A 575 -17.21 -5.50 -31.73
CA ARG A 575 -15.84 -6.02 -31.75
C ARG A 575 -14.83 -4.90 -31.49
N GLU A 576 -14.95 -3.79 -32.18
CA GLU A 576 -14.05 -2.63 -32.02
C GLU A 576 -14.15 -2.06 -30.61
N SER A 577 -15.37 -1.82 -30.10
CA SER A 577 -15.58 -1.37 -28.73
C SER A 577 -15.04 -2.35 -27.70
N LEU A 578 -15.14 -3.66 -27.94
CA LEU A 578 -14.57 -4.68 -27.06
C LEU A 578 -13.04 -4.60 -27.01
N LEU A 579 -12.39 -4.49 -28.17
CA LEU A 579 -10.93 -4.39 -28.28
C LEU A 579 -10.41 -3.07 -27.71
N GLU A 580 -11.20 -2.00 -27.77
CA GLU A 580 -10.88 -0.71 -27.16
C GLU A 580 -10.92 -0.77 -25.62
N VAL A 581 -11.96 -1.39 -25.04
CA VAL A 581 -12.06 -1.53 -23.58
C VAL A 581 -11.15 -2.61 -23.01
N ALA A 582 -10.74 -3.58 -23.84
CA ALA A 582 -9.90 -4.70 -23.46
C ALA A 582 -8.74 -4.92 -24.48
N PRO A 583 -7.77 -4.00 -24.55
CA PRO A 583 -6.69 -4.04 -25.55
C PRO A 583 -5.71 -5.21 -25.40
N THR A 584 -5.77 -5.92 -24.26
CA THR A 584 -5.01 -7.14 -24.01
C THR A 584 -5.61 -8.38 -24.69
N VAL A 585 -6.84 -8.29 -25.20
CA VAL A 585 -7.49 -9.39 -25.90
C VAL A 585 -6.89 -9.52 -27.30
N ASP A 586 -6.38 -10.71 -27.62
CA ASP A 586 -5.87 -11.00 -28.96
C ASP A 586 -7.04 -11.08 -29.95
N SER A 587 -7.09 -10.11 -30.88
CA SER A 587 -8.08 -10.04 -31.95
C SER A 587 -8.14 -11.32 -32.81
N ALA A 588 -7.05 -12.09 -32.90
CA ALA A 588 -7.00 -13.33 -33.69
C ALA A 588 -7.85 -14.47 -33.09
N VAL A 589 -8.22 -14.39 -31.81
CA VAL A 589 -8.97 -15.41 -31.08
C VAL A 589 -10.43 -15.00 -30.81
N LEU A 590 -10.82 -13.78 -31.25
CA LEU A 590 -12.12 -13.18 -30.99
C LEU A 590 -13.11 -13.42 -32.15
N GLU A 591 -13.77 -14.57 -32.13
CA GLU A 591 -14.91 -14.87 -33.00
C GLU A 591 -16.20 -14.21 -32.46
N ASP A 592 -17.21 -14.01 -33.31
CA ASP A 592 -18.47 -13.35 -32.92
C ASP A 592 -19.22 -14.13 -31.80
N THR A 593 -18.96 -15.43 -31.68
CA THR A 593 -19.60 -16.32 -30.69
C THR A 593 -18.77 -16.56 -29.43
N THR A 594 -17.53 -16.03 -29.36
CA THR A 594 -16.64 -16.22 -28.22
C THR A 594 -17.22 -15.60 -26.95
N ASP A 595 -17.19 -16.34 -25.83
CA ASP A 595 -17.52 -15.78 -24.51
C ASP A 595 -16.40 -14.83 -24.07
N VAL A 596 -16.73 -13.56 -23.91
CA VAL A 596 -15.76 -12.50 -23.64
C VAL A 596 -15.09 -12.66 -22.27
N PHE A 597 -15.74 -13.29 -21.28
CA PHE A 597 -15.15 -13.55 -19.96
C PHE A 597 -14.12 -14.67 -20.01
N SER A 598 -14.21 -15.58 -20.99
CA SER A 598 -13.17 -16.59 -21.23
C SER A 598 -11.84 -15.96 -21.67
N LEU A 599 -11.88 -14.75 -22.26
CA LEU A 599 -10.72 -13.98 -22.70
C LEU A 599 -10.14 -13.08 -21.60
N GLY A 600 -10.61 -13.23 -20.37
CA GLY A 600 -10.11 -12.48 -19.21
C GLY A 600 -10.75 -11.11 -19.03
N ILE A 601 -11.90 -10.84 -19.68
CA ILE A 601 -12.64 -9.61 -19.46
C ILE A 601 -13.20 -9.56 -18.03
N ASP A 602 -13.03 -8.42 -17.37
CA ASP A 602 -13.52 -8.19 -16.01
C ASP A 602 -14.81 -7.34 -15.97
N SER A 603 -15.32 -7.12 -14.75
CA SER A 603 -16.54 -6.33 -14.52
C SER A 603 -16.38 -4.85 -14.90
N LEU A 604 -15.19 -4.26 -14.76
CA LEU A 604 -14.94 -2.86 -15.10
C LEU A 604 -14.95 -2.67 -16.62
N GLN A 605 -14.31 -3.57 -17.34
CA GLN A 605 -14.33 -3.62 -18.81
C GLN A 605 -15.75 -3.87 -19.33
N SER A 606 -16.52 -4.73 -18.67
CA SER A 606 -17.94 -4.96 -18.98
C SER A 606 -18.80 -3.69 -18.81
N ILE A 607 -18.56 -2.92 -17.76
CA ILE A 607 -19.24 -1.64 -17.52
C ILE A 607 -18.87 -0.61 -18.62
N ARG A 608 -17.59 -0.53 -18.99
CA ARG A 608 -17.12 0.35 -20.07
C ARG A 608 -17.74 -0.01 -21.42
N LEU A 609 -17.76 -1.30 -21.76
CA LEU A 609 -18.38 -1.80 -22.99
C LEU A 609 -19.88 -1.46 -23.04
N ARG A 610 -20.61 -1.74 -21.96
CA ARG A 610 -22.03 -1.39 -21.85
C ARG A 610 -22.25 0.10 -22.05
N LYS A 611 -21.39 0.95 -21.47
CA LYS A 611 -21.49 2.40 -21.62
C LYS A 611 -21.28 2.83 -23.07
N GLU A 612 -20.28 2.28 -23.75
CA GLU A 612 -20.02 2.58 -25.16
C GLU A 612 -21.20 2.19 -26.06
N ILE A 613 -21.78 1.01 -25.81
CA ILE A 613 -23.01 0.56 -26.48
C ILE A 613 -24.16 1.54 -26.21
N THR A 614 -24.35 1.97 -24.96
CA THR A 614 -25.44 2.87 -24.57
C THR A 614 -25.27 4.26 -25.19
N LYS A 615 -24.04 4.81 -25.16
CA LYS A 615 -23.70 6.15 -25.66
C LYS A 615 -23.81 6.26 -27.17
N THR A 616 -23.58 5.17 -27.89
CA THR A 616 -23.45 5.21 -29.35
C THR A 616 -24.69 4.68 -30.07
N LEU A 617 -25.33 3.62 -29.56
CA LEU A 617 -26.41 2.93 -30.27
C LEU A 617 -27.81 3.36 -29.84
N ASN A 618 -28.71 3.45 -30.81
CA ASN A 618 -30.13 3.65 -30.58
C ASN A 618 -30.82 2.36 -30.13
N LEU A 619 -31.31 2.37 -28.89
CA LEU A 619 -31.96 1.23 -28.23
C LEU A 619 -33.50 1.28 -28.28
N GLY A 620 -34.10 2.15 -29.11
CA GLY A 620 -35.56 2.25 -29.25
C GLY A 620 -36.29 2.76 -27.99
N GLY A 621 -35.60 3.58 -27.17
CA GLY A 621 -36.13 4.08 -25.89
C GLY A 621 -36.08 3.08 -24.73
N GLN A 622 -35.51 1.89 -24.93
CA GLN A 622 -35.28 0.89 -23.90
C GLN A 622 -33.91 1.08 -23.24
N LYS A 623 -33.77 0.63 -21.98
CA LYS A 623 -32.51 0.70 -21.22
C LYS A 623 -31.80 -0.65 -21.22
N LEU A 624 -30.48 -0.65 -21.39
CA LEU A 624 -29.65 -1.85 -21.19
C LEU A 624 -29.58 -2.21 -19.69
N SER A 625 -29.77 -3.49 -19.38
CA SER A 625 -29.54 -4.05 -18.04
C SER A 625 -28.14 -3.69 -17.53
N GLN A 626 -27.97 -3.48 -16.22
CA GLN A 626 -26.63 -3.26 -15.64
C GLN A 626 -25.72 -4.48 -15.82
N ASN A 627 -26.30 -5.68 -15.89
CA ASN A 627 -25.58 -6.93 -16.12
C ASN A 627 -25.57 -7.34 -17.60
N PHE A 628 -25.88 -6.43 -18.53
CA PHE A 628 -26.07 -6.76 -19.95
C PHE A 628 -24.95 -7.63 -20.54
N VAL A 629 -23.68 -7.26 -20.32
CA VAL A 629 -22.54 -8.04 -20.85
C VAL A 629 -22.44 -9.42 -20.18
N PHE A 630 -22.80 -9.54 -18.90
CA PHE A 630 -22.86 -10.83 -18.20
C PHE A 630 -23.99 -11.73 -18.68
N GLU A 631 -25.12 -11.13 -19.04
CA GLU A 631 -26.32 -11.81 -19.56
C GLU A 631 -26.11 -12.23 -21.03
N HIS A 632 -25.35 -11.43 -21.79
CA HIS A 632 -25.09 -11.61 -23.22
C HIS A 632 -23.57 -11.63 -23.50
N PRO A 633 -22.83 -12.67 -23.06
CA PRO A 633 -21.37 -12.64 -22.96
C PRO A 633 -20.61 -12.80 -24.29
N SER A 634 -21.22 -12.58 -25.45
CA SER A 634 -20.56 -12.70 -26.76
C SER A 634 -21.02 -11.59 -27.70
N ILE A 635 -20.20 -11.19 -28.67
CA ILE A 635 -20.52 -10.15 -29.67
C ILE A 635 -21.87 -10.44 -30.33
N GLN A 636 -22.10 -11.68 -30.79
CA GLN A 636 -23.33 -12.07 -31.45
C GLN A 636 -24.54 -11.93 -30.53
N ARG A 637 -24.49 -12.46 -29.29
CA ARG A 637 -25.59 -12.35 -28.33
C ARG A 637 -25.88 -10.91 -27.91
N MET A 638 -24.85 -10.06 -27.82
CA MET A 638 -25.03 -8.62 -27.58
C MET A 638 -25.74 -7.97 -28.77
N ALA A 639 -25.31 -8.27 -29.99
CA ALA A 639 -25.92 -7.74 -31.21
C ALA A 639 -27.39 -8.15 -31.36
N ASP A 640 -27.69 -9.43 -31.09
CA ASP A 640 -29.04 -9.97 -31.13
C ASP A 640 -29.95 -9.25 -30.11
N GLU A 641 -29.47 -9.07 -28.88
CA GLU A 641 -30.23 -8.40 -27.82
C GLU A 641 -30.40 -6.89 -28.07
N ILE A 642 -29.37 -6.21 -28.57
CA ILE A 642 -29.46 -4.79 -28.96
C ILE A 642 -30.50 -4.61 -30.07
N THR A 643 -30.48 -5.51 -31.06
CA THR A 643 -31.47 -5.53 -32.15
C THR A 643 -32.88 -5.77 -31.61
N ARG A 644 -33.03 -6.70 -30.64
CA ARG A 644 -34.31 -7.00 -29.98
C ARG A 644 -34.85 -5.79 -29.22
N LEU A 645 -34.02 -5.15 -28.39
CA LEU A 645 -34.37 -3.96 -27.61
C LEU A 645 -34.81 -2.82 -28.52
N ARG A 646 -34.08 -2.58 -29.61
CA ARG A 646 -34.40 -1.55 -30.60
C ARG A 646 -35.74 -1.80 -31.30
N LEU A 647 -36.03 -3.05 -31.67
CA LEU A 647 -37.27 -3.42 -32.36
C LEU A 647 -38.49 -3.56 -31.44
N GLY A 648 -38.30 -3.45 -30.11
CA GLY A 648 -39.37 -3.61 -29.13
C GLY A 648 -40.00 -4.99 -29.13
N LEU A 649 -39.24 -6.03 -29.52
CA LEU A 649 -39.72 -7.40 -29.57
C LEU A 649 -39.81 -7.98 -28.14
N ASP A 650 -40.88 -8.70 -27.83
CA ASP A 650 -41.01 -9.46 -26.58
C ASP A 650 -39.83 -10.44 -26.43
N ALA A 651 -39.41 -10.70 -25.18
CA ALA A 651 -38.30 -11.62 -24.92
C ALA A 651 -38.56 -12.97 -25.59
N ASP A 652 -37.71 -13.34 -26.55
CA ASP A 652 -37.76 -14.67 -27.15
C ASP A 652 -37.64 -15.70 -26.03
N LYS A 653 -38.33 -16.84 -26.17
CA LYS A 653 -38.21 -17.94 -25.20
C LYS A 653 -36.78 -18.47 -25.25
N GLN A 654 -35.89 -17.90 -24.45
CA GLN A 654 -34.57 -18.46 -24.20
C GLN A 654 -34.76 -19.93 -23.82
N MET A 655 -33.88 -20.78 -24.36
CA MET A 655 -33.83 -22.19 -24.02
C MET A 655 -33.86 -22.33 -22.49
N PRO A 656 -34.84 -23.06 -21.92
CA PRO A 656 -34.92 -23.29 -20.48
C PRO A 656 -33.56 -23.72 -19.94
N ILE A 657 -33.17 -23.17 -18.80
CA ILE A 657 -31.83 -23.42 -18.25
C ILE A 657 -31.59 -24.92 -18.03
N GLU A 658 -32.63 -25.68 -17.72
CA GLU A 658 -32.60 -27.13 -17.58
C GLU A 658 -32.26 -27.84 -18.89
N GLU A 659 -32.70 -27.32 -20.03
CA GLU A 659 -32.36 -27.85 -21.35
C GLU A 659 -30.90 -27.54 -21.70
N GLN A 660 -30.41 -26.34 -21.38
CA GLN A 660 -28.98 -25.99 -21.52
C GLN A 660 -28.10 -26.90 -20.65
N MET A 661 -28.50 -27.13 -19.39
CA MET A 661 -27.84 -28.08 -18.49
C MET A 661 -27.82 -29.48 -19.09
N SER A 662 -28.94 -29.97 -19.61
CA SER A 662 -29.02 -31.29 -20.26
C SER A 662 -28.08 -31.39 -21.46
N GLN A 663 -27.99 -30.37 -22.29
CA GLN A 663 -27.10 -30.34 -23.45
C GLN A 663 -25.62 -30.42 -23.04
N LEU A 664 -25.21 -29.67 -22.01
CA LEU A 664 -23.84 -29.74 -21.48
C LEU A 664 -23.54 -31.11 -20.87
N ILE A 665 -24.47 -31.67 -20.11
CA ILE A 665 -24.35 -33.01 -19.55
C ILE A 665 -24.15 -34.03 -20.69
N ASP A 666 -24.93 -33.95 -21.77
CA ASP A 666 -24.82 -34.85 -22.90
C ASP A 666 -23.55 -34.63 -23.72
N LYS A 667 -23.13 -33.37 -23.93
CA LYS A 667 -21.91 -33.01 -24.64
C LYS A 667 -20.67 -33.61 -23.97
N TYR A 668 -20.54 -33.43 -22.66
CA TYR A 668 -19.32 -33.84 -21.92
C TYR A 668 -19.37 -35.26 -21.36
N SER A 669 -20.49 -35.98 -21.50
CA SER A 669 -20.61 -37.39 -21.10
C SER A 669 -20.52 -38.40 -22.25
N LYS A 670 -20.22 -37.93 -23.47
CA LYS A 670 -20.00 -38.80 -24.64
C LYS A 670 -18.53 -39.20 -24.75
N ASP A 671 -18.27 -40.37 -25.33
CA ASP A 671 -16.94 -40.81 -25.77
C ASP A 671 -15.84 -40.73 -24.69
N PHE A 672 -16.10 -41.25 -23.48
CA PHE A 672 -15.05 -41.44 -22.47
C PHE A 672 -13.90 -42.29 -23.01
N LYS A 673 -12.66 -41.94 -22.66
CA LYS A 673 -11.51 -42.79 -23.00
C LYS A 673 -11.66 -44.18 -22.38
N THR A 674 -11.09 -45.19 -23.03
CA THR A 674 -11.02 -46.54 -22.49
C THR A 674 -9.68 -46.76 -21.82
N HIS A 675 -9.69 -47.04 -20.52
CA HIS A 675 -8.48 -47.39 -19.78
C HIS A 675 -7.88 -48.71 -20.29
N ILE A 676 -6.56 -48.76 -20.40
CA ILE A 676 -5.80 -49.95 -20.78
C ILE A 676 -5.05 -50.45 -19.54
N PRO A 677 -5.52 -51.54 -18.89
CA PRO A 677 -4.87 -52.09 -17.70
C PRO A 677 -3.43 -52.49 -17.98
N ARG A 678 -2.49 -52.08 -17.12
CA ARG A 678 -1.11 -52.61 -17.17
C ARG A 678 -0.72 -53.26 -15.84
N PRO A 679 0.00 -54.40 -15.87
CA PRO A 679 0.52 -55.02 -14.66
C PRO A 679 1.64 -54.15 -14.09
N GLN A 680 1.35 -53.41 -13.02
CA GLN A 680 2.33 -52.57 -12.33
C GLN A 680 2.13 -52.74 -10.82
N ALA A 681 3.22 -53.01 -10.10
CA ALA A 681 3.21 -52.95 -8.65
C ALA A 681 3.09 -51.49 -8.23
N ILE A 682 1.98 -51.12 -7.61
CA ILE A 682 1.78 -49.79 -7.06
C ILE A 682 2.52 -49.75 -5.71
N ASP A 683 3.71 -49.15 -5.69
CA ASP A 683 4.43 -48.83 -4.46
C ASP A 683 3.95 -47.49 -3.93
N GLY A 684 2.86 -47.54 -3.15
CA GLY A 684 2.20 -46.38 -2.54
C GLY A 684 1.38 -45.50 -3.49
N GLU A 685 0.73 -44.51 -2.90
CA GLU A 685 -0.25 -43.64 -3.56
C GLU A 685 0.42 -42.38 -4.14
N ARG A 686 -0.01 -41.96 -5.34
CA ARG A 686 0.40 -40.68 -5.93
C ARG A 686 -0.83 -39.94 -6.46
N ILE A 687 -1.13 -38.81 -5.85
CA ILE A 687 -2.44 -38.18 -5.96
C ILE A 687 -2.30 -36.81 -6.63
N ALA A 688 -3.10 -36.53 -7.64
CA ALA A 688 -3.21 -35.18 -8.18
C ALA A 688 -4.29 -34.38 -7.45
N VAL A 689 -3.96 -33.17 -7.02
CA VAL A 689 -4.89 -32.23 -6.38
C VAL A 689 -4.97 -30.98 -7.23
N THR A 690 -6.20 -30.61 -7.60
CA THR A 690 -6.47 -29.30 -8.20
C THR A 690 -6.98 -28.35 -7.13
N GLY A 691 -6.67 -27.06 -7.23
CA GLY A 691 -7.11 -26.07 -6.24
C GLY A 691 -6.27 -26.08 -4.96
N ALA A 692 -5.04 -26.60 -5.02
CA ALA A 692 -4.07 -26.63 -3.92
C ALA A 692 -3.75 -25.24 -3.32
N THR A 693 -3.97 -24.17 -4.07
CA THR A 693 -3.80 -22.78 -3.61
C THR A 693 -5.03 -22.21 -2.88
N GLY A 694 -6.12 -22.96 -2.80
CA GLY A 694 -7.34 -22.60 -2.07
C GLY A 694 -7.37 -23.20 -0.66
N SER A 695 -8.36 -22.80 0.16
CA SER A 695 -8.44 -23.21 1.57
C SER A 695 -8.51 -24.73 1.77
N LEU A 696 -9.48 -25.39 1.12
CA LEU A 696 -9.63 -26.84 1.20
C LEU A 696 -8.42 -27.57 0.59
N GLY A 697 -7.94 -27.12 -0.57
CA GLY A 697 -6.81 -27.75 -1.27
C GLY A 697 -5.51 -27.72 -0.47
N ALA A 698 -5.23 -26.63 0.23
CA ALA A 698 -4.04 -26.53 1.09
C ALA A 698 -4.07 -27.55 2.24
N HIS A 699 -5.23 -27.70 2.90
CA HIS A 699 -5.42 -28.69 3.97
C HIS A 699 -5.33 -30.13 3.44
N LEU A 700 -5.85 -30.40 2.23
CA LEU A 700 -5.71 -31.69 1.56
C LEU A 700 -4.23 -32.03 1.33
N VAL A 701 -3.46 -31.10 0.75
CA VAL A 701 -2.04 -31.32 0.48
C VAL A 701 -1.28 -31.57 1.78
N ALA A 702 -1.48 -30.73 2.79
CA ALA A 702 -0.78 -30.84 4.08
C ALA A 702 -1.04 -32.18 4.78
N GLN A 703 -2.29 -32.65 4.79
CA GLN A 703 -2.65 -33.93 5.42
C GLN A 703 -2.19 -35.14 4.60
N LEU A 704 -2.29 -35.09 3.26
CA LEU A 704 -1.85 -36.19 2.39
C LEU A 704 -0.36 -36.46 2.52
N VAL A 705 0.50 -35.43 2.50
CA VAL A 705 1.95 -35.64 2.51
C VAL A 705 2.46 -36.25 3.82
N GLN A 706 1.75 -36.05 4.93
CA GLN A 706 2.10 -36.62 6.24
C GLN A 706 1.78 -38.13 6.34
N MET A 707 1.00 -38.68 5.41
CA MET A 707 0.67 -40.11 5.41
C MET A 707 1.82 -40.93 4.82
N GLU A 708 2.24 -41.98 5.52
CA GLU A 708 3.41 -42.81 5.14
C GLU A 708 3.25 -43.49 3.77
N HIS A 709 2.04 -43.93 3.43
CA HIS A 709 1.74 -44.63 2.18
C HIS A 709 1.57 -43.68 0.96
N ILE A 710 1.53 -42.36 1.18
CA ILE A 710 1.51 -41.37 0.11
C ILE A 710 2.95 -41.05 -0.29
N GLN A 711 3.28 -41.27 -1.56
CA GLN A 711 4.61 -41.04 -2.13
C GLN A 711 4.71 -39.65 -2.77
N THR A 712 3.65 -39.18 -3.42
CA THR A 712 3.67 -37.90 -4.15
C THR A 712 2.29 -37.27 -4.20
N VAL A 713 2.24 -35.95 -4.06
CA VAL A 713 1.04 -35.13 -4.26
C VAL A 713 1.31 -34.14 -5.38
N PHE A 714 0.75 -34.41 -6.55
CA PHE A 714 0.85 -33.56 -7.74
C PHE A 714 -0.14 -32.40 -7.63
N CYS A 715 0.35 -31.19 -7.40
CA CYS A 715 -0.48 -29.99 -7.34
C CYS A 715 -0.61 -29.40 -8.75
N LEU A 716 -1.76 -29.58 -9.40
CA LEU A 716 -2.04 -29.00 -10.72
C LEU A 716 -2.49 -27.54 -10.52
N VAL A 717 -1.64 -26.58 -10.88
CA VAL A 717 -1.83 -25.15 -10.61
C VAL A 717 -1.72 -24.34 -11.90
N ARG A 718 -2.61 -23.36 -12.08
CA ARG A 718 -2.48 -22.36 -13.15
C ARG A 718 -1.28 -21.46 -12.86
N ALA A 719 -0.16 -21.69 -13.55
CA ALA A 719 1.08 -20.95 -13.39
C ALA A 719 1.91 -21.02 -14.69
N ASN A 720 2.86 -20.10 -14.84
CA ASN A 720 3.72 -20.03 -16.04
C ASN A 720 4.88 -21.04 -15.98
N SER A 721 5.20 -21.59 -14.80
CA SER A 721 6.29 -22.55 -14.59
C SER A 721 6.04 -23.41 -13.35
N ALA A 722 6.74 -24.55 -13.24
CA ALA A 722 6.69 -25.44 -12.06
C ALA A 722 7.15 -24.72 -10.79
N HIS A 723 8.16 -23.87 -10.88
CA HIS A 723 8.62 -23.06 -9.77
C HIS A 723 7.54 -22.07 -9.27
N SER A 724 6.91 -21.34 -10.20
CA SER A 724 5.80 -20.44 -9.86
C SER A 724 4.61 -21.19 -9.25
N ALA A 725 4.31 -22.40 -9.75
CA ALA A 725 3.31 -23.29 -9.18
C ALA A 725 3.66 -23.68 -7.72
N LEU A 726 4.89 -24.12 -7.47
CA LEU A 726 5.36 -24.52 -6.14
C LEU A 726 5.30 -23.36 -5.15
N ARG A 727 5.76 -22.17 -5.56
CA ARG A 727 5.69 -20.95 -4.75
C ARG A 727 4.26 -20.65 -4.30
N ARG A 728 3.29 -20.71 -5.23
CA ARG A 728 1.87 -20.46 -4.91
C ARG A 728 1.30 -21.48 -3.92
N VAL A 729 1.71 -22.75 -4.02
CA VAL A 729 1.31 -23.80 -3.07
C VAL A 729 1.93 -23.55 -1.70
N ARG A 730 3.24 -23.27 -1.63
CA ARG A 730 3.95 -22.95 -0.36
C ARG A 730 3.36 -21.71 0.32
N GLN A 731 3.08 -20.66 -0.44
CA GLN A 731 2.45 -19.45 0.09
C GLN A 731 1.06 -19.75 0.67
N SER A 732 0.25 -20.55 -0.04
CA SER A 732 -1.07 -20.97 0.44
C SER A 732 -0.99 -21.78 1.75
N LEU A 733 -0.02 -22.70 1.86
CA LEU A 733 0.24 -23.47 3.08
C LEU A 733 0.72 -22.57 4.23
N TYR A 734 1.57 -21.57 3.95
CA TYR A 734 2.08 -20.64 4.95
C TYR A 734 0.97 -19.76 5.53
N GLU A 735 0.16 -19.12 4.67
CA GLU A 735 -0.95 -18.23 5.08
C GLU A 735 -2.00 -18.93 5.96
N ARG A 736 -2.08 -20.27 5.86
CA ARG A 736 -3.01 -21.12 6.61
C ARG A 736 -2.37 -21.82 7.80
N GLY A 737 -1.12 -21.51 8.11
CA GLY A 737 -0.39 -22.14 9.21
C GLY A 737 -0.18 -23.64 9.01
N LEU A 738 -0.08 -24.12 7.78
CA LEU A 738 0.13 -25.53 7.48
C LEU A 738 1.59 -25.84 7.16
N LEU A 739 2.36 -24.87 6.64
CA LEU A 739 3.73 -25.13 6.20
C LEU A 739 4.65 -25.58 7.35
N TYR A 740 4.47 -25.05 8.56
CA TYR A 740 5.29 -25.43 9.72
C TYR A 740 4.97 -26.81 10.29
N THR A 741 3.83 -27.42 9.94
CA THR A 741 3.48 -28.77 10.39
C THR A 741 4.16 -29.85 9.56
N LEU A 742 4.80 -29.49 8.44
CA LEU A 742 5.39 -30.43 7.49
C LEU A 742 6.87 -30.64 7.81
N SER A 743 7.35 -31.88 7.83
CA SER A 743 8.79 -32.16 7.82
C SER A 743 9.40 -31.89 6.42
N PRO A 744 10.73 -31.76 6.27
CA PRO A 744 11.35 -31.67 4.94
C PRO A 744 11.04 -32.89 4.06
N ALA A 745 10.85 -34.06 4.67
CA ALA A 745 10.46 -35.27 3.95
C ALA A 745 9.02 -35.18 3.40
N ASP A 746 8.09 -34.63 4.18
CA ASP A 746 6.72 -34.38 3.74
C ASP A 746 6.67 -33.36 2.60
N GLU A 747 7.46 -32.28 2.74
CA GLU A 747 7.51 -31.22 1.74
C GLU A 747 8.02 -31.71 0.37
N ARG A 748 8.99 -32.65 0.36
CA ARG A 748 9.48 -33.29 -0.89
C ARG A 748 8.43 -34.12 -1.62
N LYS A 749 7.35 -34.54 -0.95
CA LYS A 749 6.25 -35.24 -1.61
C LYS A 749 5.39 -34.27 -2.45
N ILE A 750 5.52 -32.95 -2.27
CA ILE A 750 4.76 -31.93 -3.01
C ILE A 750 5.45 -31.65 -4.35
N VAL A 751 4.77 -32.00 -5.45
CA VAL A 751 5.23 -31.71 -6.81
C VAL A 751 4.22 -30.79 -7.48
N ALA A 752 4.57 -29.52 -7.71
CA ALA A 752 3.66 -28.56 -8.32
C ALA A 752 3.87 -28.45 -9.83
N LEU A 753 2.81 -28.64 -10.61
CA LEU A 753 2.84 -28.68 -12.08
C LEU A 753 2.03 -27.51 -12.67
N PRO A 754 2.59 -26.75 -13.63
CA PRO A 754 1.89 -25.66 -14.31
C PRO A 754 0.88 -26.24 -15.30
N ALA A 755 -0.39 -26.35 -14.89
CA ALA A 755 -1.43 -27.01 -15.68
C ALA A 755 -2.54 -26.04 -16.08
N GLN A 756 -3.00 -26.16 -17.33
CA GLN A 756 -4.14 -25.46 -17.90
C GLN A 756 -5.26 -26.49 -18.14
N LEU A 757 -6.15 -26.66 -17.16
CA LEU A 757 -7.10 -27.77 -17.15
C LEU A 757 -8.11 -27.74 -18.32
N SER A 758 -8.39 -26.55 -18.87
CA SER A 758 -9.22 -26.37 -20.06
C SER A 758 -8.54 -26.78 -21.36
N ASN A 759 -7.22 -27.00 -21.36
CA ASN A 759 -6.48 -27.43 -22.54
C ASN A 759 -6.71 -28.92 -22.82
N THR A 760 -7.24 -29.23 -24.00
CA THR A 760 -7.55 -30.59 -24.46
C THR A 760 -6.30 -31.45 -24.68
N PHE A 761 -5.15 -30.82 -24.94
CA PHE A 761 -3.89 -31.52 -25.14
C PHE A 761 -3.12 -31.59 -23.81
N ARG A 762 -3.19 -32.75 -23.15
CA ARG A 762 -2.37 -33.10 -21.98
C ARG A 762 -2.45 -32.09 -20.82
N LEU A 763 -3.58 -31.39 -20.66
CA LEU A 763 -3.78 -30.34 -19.64
C LEU A 763 -2.76 -29.17 -19.75
N GLY A 764 -2.17 -28.97 -20.93
CA GLY A 764 -1.10 -27.99 -21.14
C GLY A 764 0.29 -28.43 -20.65
N LEU A 765 0.45 -29.68 -20.21
CA LEU A 765 1.73 -30.24 -19.79
C LEU A 765 2.53 -30.76 -20.99
N ASP A 766 3.86 -30.72 -20.89
CA ASP A 766 4.74 -31.36 -21.87
C ASP A 766 4.63 -32.89 -21.82
N GLU A 767 5.13 -33.55 -22.87
CA GLU A 767 5.02 -35.00 -23.03
C GLU A 767 5.65 -35.80 -21.88
N THR A 768 6.82 -35.35 -21.42
CA THR A 768 7.59 -36.05 -20.40
C THR A 768 6.84 -35.98 -19.08
N THR A 769 6.40 -34.78 -18.68
CA THR A 769 5.66 -34.56 -17.44
C THR A 769 4.31 -35.30 -17.44
N TYR A 770 3.55 -35.23 -18.54
CA TYR A 770 2.26 -35.94 -18.63
C TYR A 770 2.44 -37.47 -18.58
N THR A 771 3.51 -37.98 -19.20
CA THR A 771 3.83 -39.42 -19.16
C THR A 771 4.22 -39.86 -17.76
N GLN A 772 5.07 -39.10 -17.06
CA GLN A 772 5.45 -39.37 -15.67
C GLN A 772 4.24 -39.35 -14.72
N LEU A 773 3.34 -38.38 -14.91
CA LEU A 773 2.09 -38.29 -14.15
C LEU A 773 1.24 -39.55 -14.37
N THR A 774 0.91 -39.89 -15.62
CA THR A 774 0.05 -41.04 -15.95
C THR A 774 0.66 -42.40 -15.58
N GLN A 775 1.99 -42.53 -15.56
CA GLN A 775 2.69 -43.77 -15.17
C GLN A 775 2.46 -44.19 -13.72
N SER A 776 2.06 -43.27 -12.86
CA SER A 776 2.12 -43.48 -11.42
C SER A 776 0.93 -42.92 -10.63
N LEU A 777 0.05 -42.16 -11.29
CA LEU A 777 -1.16 -41.58 -10.75
C LEU A 777 -2.15 -42.65 -10.25
N THR A 778 -2.58 -42.52 -9.00
CA THR A 778 -3.54 -43.43 -8.36
C THR A 778 -4.87 -42.77 -8.04
N ALA A 779 -4.90 -41.45 -7.85
CA ALA A 779 -6.14 -40.70 -7.62
C ALA A 779 -6.04 -39.23 -8.03
N VAL A 780 -7.20 -38.60 -8.29
CA VAL A 780 -7.37 -37.17 -8.53
C VAL A 780 -8.44 -36.62 -7.59
N ILE A 781 -8.11 -35.56 -6.86
CA ILE A 781 -9.05 -34.78 -6.04
C ILE A 781 -9.25 -33.42 -6.72
N HIS A 782 -10.46 -33.22 -7.25
CA HIS A 782 -10.83 -32.02 -8.00
C HIS A 782 -11.55 -31.00 -7.12
N CYS A 783 -10.81 -30.02 -6.58
CA CYS A 783 -11.35 -28.89 -5.81
C CYS A 783 -11.35 -27.56 -6.57
N ALA A 784 -10.58 -27.43 -7.66
CA ALA A 784 -10.51 -26.19 -8.42
C ALA A 784 -11.86 -25.85 -9.06
N TRP A 785 -12.39 -24.65 -8.79
CA TRP A 785 -13.57 -24.12 -9.46
C TRP A 785 -13.57 -22.59 -9.39
N SER A 786 -14.01 -21.91 -10.45
CA SER A 786 -14.22 -20.46 -10.40
C SER A 786 -15.44 -20.15 -9.53
N VAL A 787 -15.31 -19.25 -8.55
CA VAL A 787 -16.44 -18.84 -7.68
C VAL A 787 -16.89 -17.46 -8.11
N ASN A 788 -17.84 -17.41 -9.04
CA ASN A 788 -18.49 -16.18 -9.49
C ASN A 788 -20.00 -16.38 -9.57
N PHE A 789 -20.76 -15.76 -8.66
CA PHE A 789 -22.21 -15.95 -8.59
C PHE A 789 -22.99 -15.16 -9.66
N ASN A 790 -22.32 -14.26 -10.38
CA ASN A 790 -22.91 -13.43 -11.44
C ASN A 790 -22.75 -14.06 -12.84
N TRP A 791 -21.94 -15.12 -12.97
CA TRP A 791 -21.78 -15.84 -14.24
C TRP A 791 -23.00 -16.69 -14.58
N SER A 792 -23.37 -16.68 -15.86
CA SER A 792 -24.33 -17.63 -16.42
C SER A 792 -23.74 -19.04 -16.48
N LEU A 793 -24.58 -20.05 -16.68
CA LEU A 793 -24.14 -21.44 -16.84
C LEU A 793 -23.08 -21.61 -17.95
N GLY A 794 -23.28 -20.95 -19.10
CA GLY A 794 -22.39 -21.06 -20.26
C GLY A 794 -20.96 -20.60 -19.97
N SER A 795 -20.79 -19.54 -19.18
CA SER A 795 -19.46 -19.01 -18.85
C SER A 795 -18.61 -19.95 -17.97
N PHE A 796 -19.22 -20.99 -17.38
CA PHE A 796 -18.49 -22.05 -16.67
C PHE A 796 -18.04 -23.21 -17.57
N GLU A 797 -18.52 -23.27 -18.81
CA GLU A 797 -18.26 -24.40 -19.71
C GLU A 797 -16.76 -24.58 -19.96
N ASP A 798 -16.11 -23.56 -20.54
CA ASP A 798 -14.73 -23.63 -21.00
C ASP A 798 -13.72 -23.71 -19.86
N SER A 799 -14.02 -23.08 -18.72
CA SER A 799 -13.08 -22.96 -17.60
C SER A 799 -13.20 -24.06 -16.55
N CYS A 800 -14.39 -24.67 -16.39
CA CYS A 800 -14.68 -25.58 -15.28
C CYS A 800 -15.27 -26.93 -15.72
N ILE A 801 -16.30 -26.93 -16.58
CA ILE A 801 -16.98 -28.17 -17.00
C ILE A 801 -16.05 -29.00 -17.89
N VAL A 802 -15.44 -28.37 -18.90
CA VAL A 802 -14.41 -28.98 -19.76
C VAL A 802 -13.25 -29.53 -18.94
N ALA A 803 -12.77 -28.77 -17.96
CA ALA A 803 -11.67 -29.18 -17.09
C ALA A 803 -11.96 -30.49 -16.34
N THR A 804 -13.19 -30.68 -15.85
CA THR A 804 -13.58 -31.95 -15.20
C THR A 804 -13.51 -33.10 -16.18
N ARG A 805 -13.96 -32.89 -17.43
CA ARG A 805 -13.89 -33.92 -18.45
C ARG A 805 -12.45 -34.34 -18.73
N HIS A 806 -11.53 -33.40 -18.89
CA HIS A 806 -10.12 -33.70 -19.13
C HIS A 806 -9.45 -34.42 -17.95
N LEU A 807 -9.84 -34.12 -16.71
CA LEU A 807 -9.33 -34.82 -15.53
C LEU A 807 -9.87 -36.25 -15.42
N LEU A 808 -11.12 -36.50 -15.83
CA LEU A 808 -11.65 -37.86 -15.97
C LEU A 808 -10.87 -38.64 -17.03
N ASP A 809 -10.54 -38.01 -18.15
CA ASP A 809 -9.70 -38.62 -19.19
C ASP A 809 -8.27 -38.87 -18.71
N LEU A 810 -7.68 -37.98 -17.89
CA LEU A 810 -6.39 -38.21 -17.22
C LEU A 810 -6.44 -39.46 -16.32
N CYS A 811 -7.52 -39.64 -15.54
CA CYS A 811 -7.68 -40.82 -14.70
C CYS A 811 -7.77 -42.11 -15.52
N LEU A 812 -8.37 -42.06 -16.71
CA LEU A 812 -8.49 -43.19 -17.63
C LEU A 812 -7.17 -43.47 -18.36
N ASP A 813 -6.36 -42.44 -18.62
CA ASP A 813 -5.01 -42.56 -19.18
C ASP A 813 -3.97 -43.11 -18.18
N ALA A 814 -4.30 -43.17 -16.88
CA ALA A 814 -3.41 -43.74 -15.87
C ALA A 814 -3.00 -45.17 -16.25
N GLN A 815 -1.73 -45.52 -16.02
CA GLN A 815 -1.13 -46.75 -16.52
C GLN A 815 -1.15 -47.90 -15.50
N GLY A 816 -1.92 -47.76 -14.41
CA GLY A 816 -2.08 -48.80 -13.41
C GLY A 816 -2.95 -49.99 -13.87
N PRO A 817 -3.17 -50.98 -12.98
CA PRO A 817 -4.10 -52.09 -13.24
C PRO A 817 -5.57 -51.65 -13.28
N MET A 818 -5.90 -50.51 -12.68
CA MET A 818 -7.21 -49.88 -12.67
C MET A 818 -7.06 -48.39 -13.00
N PRO A 819 -8.12 -47.71 -13.50
CA PRO A 819 -8.11 -46.26 -13.64
C PRO A 819 -7.83 -45.57 -12.30
N ALA A 820 -7.20 -44.39 -12.34
CA ALA A 820 -7.03 -43.60 -11.12
C ALA A 820 -8.40 -43.18 -10.56
N ARG A 821 -8.55 -43.20 -9.23
CA ARG A 821 -9.77 -42.77 -8.55
C ARG A 821 -10.03 -41.28 -8.79
N PHE A 822 -11.29 -40.85 -8.80
CA PHE A 822 -11.63 -39.44 -9.00
C PHE A 822 -12.64 -38.96 -7.96
N SER A 823 -12.36 -37.84 -7.31
CA SER A 823 -13.28 -37.21 -6.36
C SER A 823 -13.51 -35.75 -6.74
N PHE A 824 -14.75 -35.40 -7.04
CA PHE A 824 -15.16 -34.03 -7.33
C PHE A 824 -15.75 -33.35 -6.10
N CYS A 825 -15.15 -32.25 -5.68
CA CYS A 825 -15.75 -31.39 -4.66
C CYS A 825 -16.83 -30.50 -5.30
N SER A 826 -18.08 -30.92 -5.14
CA SER A 826 -19.28 -30.17 -5.49
C SER A 826 -19.75 -29.32 -4.30
N SER A 827 -20.94 -28.72 -4.40
CA SER A 827 -21.51 -27.82 -3.40
C SER A 827 -22.94 -28.24 -3.06
N VAL A 828 -23.36 -28.05 -1.81
CA VAL A 828 -24.78 -28.22 -1.42
C VAL A 828 -25.74 -27.30 -2.19
N SER A 829 -25.25 -26.24 -2.83
CA SER A 829 -26.05 -25.36 -3.69
C SER A 829 -26.66 -26.07 -4.92
N THR A 830 -26.10 -27.20 -5.34
CA THR A 830 -26.64 -28.03 -6.45
C THR A 830 -28.00 -28.66 -6.12
N VAL A 831 -28.37 -28.66 -4.84
CA VAL A 831 -29.58 -29.30 -4.32
C VAL A 831 -30.38 -28.38 -3.36
N ALA A 832 -30.07 -27.07 -3.34
CA ALA A 832 -30.69 -26.09 -2.44
C ALA A 832 -32.18 -25.82 -2.71
N ARG A 833 -32.75 -26.31 -3.83
CA ARG A 833 -34.19 -26.22 -4.14
C ARG A 833 -34.90 -27.57 -4.07
N THR A 834 -34.23 -28.64 -3.62
CA THR A 834 -34.83 -29.97 -3.40
C THR A 834 -36.15 -29.86 -2.64
N PRO A 835 -37.28 -30.41 -3.11
CA PRO A 835 -38.57 -30.41 -2.42
C PRO A 835 -38.51 -31.00 -0.99
N GLY A 836 -39.34 -30.51 -0.06
CA GLY A 836 -39.31 -30.92 1.35
C GLY A 836 -38.16 -30.30 2.17
N HIS A 837 -37.69 -31.03 3.19
CA HIS A 837 -36.65 -30.58 4.13
C HIS A 837 -35.44 -31.50 4.18
N TRP A 838 -35.44 -32.60 3.43
CA TRP A 838 -34.43 -33.66 3.50
C TRP A 838 -33.76 -33.86 2.15
N VAL A 839 -32.44 -33.79 2.11
CA VAL A 839 -31.63 -33.93 0.90
C VAL A 839 -30.85 -35.24 0.96
N PRO A 840 -31.15 -36.23 0.10
CA PRO A 840 -30.47 -37.52 0.10
C PRO A 840 -29.05 -37.46 -0.50
N GLU A 841 -28.25 -38.48 -0.21
CA GLU A 841 -26.91 -38.70 -0.79
C GLU A 841 -26.99 -39.42 -2.14
N GLU A 842 -27.68 -38.79 -3.10
CA GLU A 842 -28.00 -39.30 -4.44
C GLU A 842 -28.07 -38.14 -5.46
N LEU A 843 -28.05 -38.44 -6.77
CA LEU A 843 -28.34 -37.41 -7.78
C LEU A 843 -29.76 -36.87 -7.58
N PRO A 844 -29.99 -35.55 -7.75
CA PRO A 844 -31.32 -35.01 -7.68
C PRO A 844 -32.20 -35.57 -8.81
N GLU A 845 -33.48 -35.76 -8.51
CA GLU A 845 -34.48 -36.23 -9.48
C GLU A 845 -34.71 -35.21 -10.62
N SER A 846 -34.42 -33.93 -10.39
CA SER A 846 -34.58 -32.85 -11.36
C SER A 846 -33.44 -31.86 -11.28
N LEU A 847 -33.04 -31.33 -12.45
CA LEU A 847 -32.06 -30.25 -12.57
C LEU A 847 -32.55 -28.94 -11.94
N THR A 848 -33.86 -28.78 -11.75
CA THR A 848 -34.47 -27.63 -11.08
C THR A 848 -34.12 -27.53 -9.58
N TYR A 849 -33.50 -28.58 -9.01
CA TYR A 849 -33.11 -28.61 -7.59
C TYR A 849 -31.87 -27.76 -7.33
N ALA A 850 -31.10 -27.38 -8.35
CA ALA A 850 -30.02 -26.42 -8.23
C ALA A 850 -30.55 -25.03 -7.88
N GLN A 851 -29.83 -24.30 -7.02
CA GLN A 851 -30.08 -22.88 -6.78
C GLN A 851 -30.07 -22.11 -8.11
N ASN A 852 -30.90 -21.06 -8.23
CA ASN A 852 -31.06 -20.31 -9.48
C ASN A 852 -29.87 -19.36 -9.73
N MET A 853 -28.69 -19.93 -9.97
CA MET A 853 -27.44 -19.23 -10.28
C MET A 853 -26.51 -20.15 -11.07
N GLY A 854 -25.71 -19.59 -11.99
CA GLY A 854 -24.84 -20.37 -12.89
C GLY A 854 -23.82 -21.25 -12.16
N TYR A 855 -23.33 -20.82 -10.98
CA TYR A 855 -22.44 -21.62 -10.15
C TYR A 855 -23.07 -22.95 -9.70
N ALA A 856 -24.29 -22.92 -9.16
CA ALA A 856 -24.99 -24.12 -8.69
C ALA A 856 -25.38 -25.03 -9.86
N GLN A 857 -25.83 -24.43 -10.96
CA GLN A 857 -26.22 -25.15 -12.17
C GLN A 857 -25.01 -25.85 -12.81
N SER A 858 -23.88 -25.16 -12.96
CA SER A 858 -22.66 -25.74 -13.55
C SER A 858 -22.11 -26.90 -12.70
N LYS A 859 -22.08 -26.74 -11.37
CA LYS A 859 -21.70 -27.83 -10.46
C LYS A 859 -22.62 -29.03 -10.61
N LEU A 860 -23.94 -28.84 -10.70
CA LEU A 860 -24.89 -29.94 -10.88
C LEU A 860 -24.70 -30.65 -12.22
N VAL A 861 -24.49 -29.90 -13.31
CA VAL A 861 -24.10 -30.46 -14.62
C VAL A 861 -22.89 -31.40 -14.47
N THR A 862 -21.87 -30.95 -13.74
CA THR A 862 -20.67 -31.75 -13.48
C THR A 862 -20.94 -32.97 -12.60
N GLU A 863 -21.83 -32.90 -11.61
CA GLU A 863 -22.22 -34.10 -10.85
C GLU A 863 -22.78 -35.20 -11.75
N HIS A 864 -23.60 -34.83 -12.74
CA HIS A 864 -24.13 -35.77 -13.72
C HIS A 864 -23.05 -36.33 -14.65
N ILE A 865 -22.08 -35.51 -15.10
CA ILE A 865 -20.95 -35.96 -15.93
C ILE A 865 -20.10 -36.97 -15.17
N VAL A 866 -19.73 -36.67 -13.93
CA VAL A 866 -18.93 -37.55 -13.06
C VAL A 866 -19.66 -38.87 -12.80
N ASN A 867 -20.95 -38.82 -12.48
CA ASN A 867 -21.74 -40.02 -12.26
C ASN A 867 -21.89 -40.87 -13.55
N ARG A 868 -22.05 -40.24 -14.72
CA ARG A 868 -22.06 -40.96 -16.00
C ARG A 868 -20.71 -41.60 -16.33
N ALA A 869 -19.59 -40.96 -15.98
CA ALA A 869 -18.26 -41.53 -16.13
C ALA A 869 -18.09 -42.80 -15.27
N ALA A 870 -18.53 -42.74 -14.00
CA ALA A 870 -18.53 -43.88 -13.08
C ALA A 870 -19.40 -45.06 -13.58
N GLN A 871 -20.51 -44.78 -14.28
CA GLN A 871 -21.41 -45.81 -14.81
C GLN A 871 -20.96 -46.41 -16.14
N ARG A 872 -20.29 -45.63 -16.99
CA ARG A 872 -19.92 -46.02 -18.36
C ARG A 872 -18.49 -46.52 -18.50
N THR A 873 -17.67 -46.35 -17.47
CA THR A 873 -16.28 -46.79 -17.43
C THR A 873 -15.99 -47.53 -16.12
N ASN A 874 -14.78 -48.04 -15.96
CA ASN A 874 -14.35 -48.70 -14.71
C ASN A 874 -13.72 -47.73 -13.70
N ILE A 875 -13.89 -46.43 -13.87
CA ILE A 875 -13.36 -45.42 -12.94
C ILE A 875 -14.19 -45.40 -11.65
N ALA A 876 -13.51 -45.40 -10.50
CA ALA A 876 -14.15 -45.08 -9.23
C ALA A 876 -14.23 -43.55 -9.09
N ALA A 877 -15.31 -42.96 -9.60
CA ALA A 877 -15.54 -41.52 -9.58
C ALA A 877 -16.68 -41.11 -8.62
N ARG A 878 -16.43 -40.09 -7.80
CA ARG A 878 -17.29 -39.67 -6.69
C ARG A 878 -17.60 -38.17 -6.72
N VAL A 879 -18.79 -37.82 -6.29
CA VAL A 879 -19.27 -36.45 -6.07
C VAL A 879 -19.41 -36.22 -4.58
N LEU A 880 -18.69 -35.23 -4.08
CA LEU A 880 -18.65 -34.86 -2.68
C LEU A 880 -19.30 -33.47 -2.55
N ARG A 881 -20.57 -33.39 -2.13
CA ARG A 881 -21.28 -32.10 -1.98
C ARG A 881 -20.87 -31.42 -0.68
N VAL A 882 -19.98 -30.45 -0.77
CA VAL A 882 -19.44 -29.77 0.41
C VAL A 882 -20.41 -28.70 0.92
N GLY A 883 -20.64 -28.70 2.23
CA GLY A 883 -21.43 -27.70 2.96
C GLY A 883 -20.67 -26.41 3.24
N GLN A 884 -21.13 -25.64 4.22
CA GLN A 884 -20.42 -24.44 4.69
C GLN A 884 -19.10 -24.86 5.36
N ILE A 885 -18.00 -24.58 4.69
CA ILE A 885 -16.65 -24.69 5.26
C ILE A 885 -16.43 -23.50 6.20
N VAL A 886 -15.90 -23.76 7.39
CA VAL A 886 -15.53 -22.73 8.36
C VAL A 886 -14.06 -22.87 8.77
N ALA A 887 -13.65 -22.09 9.77
CA ALA A 887 -12.30 -22.07 10.33
C ALA A 887 -11.71 -23.47 10.59
N ASP A 888 -10.38 -23.60 10.51
CA ASP A 888 -9.71 -24.84 10.89
C ASP A 888 -9.72 -25.04 12.42
N THR A 889 -9.74 -26.29 12.89
CA THR A 889 -9.83 -26.58 14.33
C THR A 889 -8.58 -26.23 15.12
N VAL A 890 -7.45 -25.95 14.46
CA VAL A 890 -6.15 -25.74 15.11
C VAL A 890 -5.88 -24.25 15.33
N HIS A 891 -5.91 -23.45 14.27
CA HIS A 891 -5.51 -22.04 14.23
C HIS A 891 -6.72 -21.08 14.16
N GLY A 892 -7.90 -21.58 13.81
CA GLY A 892 -9.10 -20.75 13.70
C GLY A 892 -9.09 -19.83 12.47
N ILE A 893 -8.27 -20.12 11.46
CA ILE A 893 -8.09 -19.28 10.28
C ILE A 893 -9.33 -19.37 9.39
N TRP A 894 -10.00 -18.24 9.19
CA TRP A 894 -11.20 -18.14 8.36
C TRP A 894 -11.21 -16.81 7.60
N ASN A 895 -11.62 -16.82 6.33
CA ASN A 895 -11.71 -15.62 5.51
C ASN A 895 -12.76 -14.64 6.05
N ALA A 896 -12.31 -13.54 6.64
CA ALA A 896 -13.15 -12.51 7.25
C ALA A 896 -14.03 -11.73 6.26
N THR A 897 -13.82 -11.91 4.94
CA THR A 897 -14.63 -11.25 3.90
C THR A 897 -15.87 -12.07 3.49
N GLU A 898 -16.03 -13.29 4.02
CA GLU A 898 -17.23 -14.08 3.79
C GLU A 898 -18.45 -13.51 4.53
N ALA A 899 -19.65 -13.83 4.04
CA ALA A 899 -20.91 -13.30 4.57
C ALA A 899 -21.10 -13.54 6.08
N ILE A 900 -20.78 -14.74 6.58
CA ILE A 900 -20.94 -15.09 8.00
C ILE A 900 -19.97 -14.27 8.88
N PRO A 901 -18.64 -14.25 8.64
CA PRO A 901 -17.72 -13.38 9.36
C PRO A 901 -18.10 -11.89 9.31
N MET A 902 -18.62 -11.39 8.18
CA MET A 902 -19.12 -10.03 8.09
C MET A 902 -20.34 -9.78 8.97
N ILE A 903 -21.27 -10.75 9.09
CA ILE A 903 -22.36 -10.65 10.09
C ILE A 903 -21.75 -10.60 11.49
N LEU A 904 -20.80 -11.47 11.84
CA LEU A 904 -20.16 -11.46 13.16
C LEU A 904 -19.45 -10.14 13.47
N GLN A 905 -18.84 -9.51 12.46
CA GLN A 905 -18.16 -8.22 12.60
C GLN A 905 -19.14 -7.07 12.92
N THR A 906 -20.45 -7.21 12.66
CA THR A 906 -21.45 -6.21 13.06
C THR A 906 -21.57 -6.05 14.58
N ALA A 907 -21.17 -7.05 15.36
CA ALA A 907 -20.97 -6.91 16.80
C ALA A 907 -19.94 -5.82 17.15
N LYS A 908 -18.94 -5.59 16.28
CA LYS A 908 -17.94 -4.55 16.46
C LYS A 908 -18.39 -3.20 15.90
N THR A 909 -18.94 -3.19 14.69
CA THR A 909 -19.21 -1.95 13.94
C THR A 909 -20.51 -1.26 14.36
N ILE A 910 -21.58 -2.01 14.59
CA ILE A 910 -22.90 -1.48 14.99
C ILE A 910 -23.37 -1.99 16.35
N LYS A 911 -22.51 -2.71 17.07
CA LYS A 911 -22.76 -3.26 18.41
C LYS A 911 -23.95 -4.21 18.50
N ALA A 912 -24.31 -4.88 17.40
CA ALA A 912 -25.45 -5.77 17.34
C ALA A 912 -25.23 -6.97 16.42
N LEU A 913 -25.91 -8.09 16.72
CA LEU A 913 -26.03 -9.27 15.85
C LEU A 913 -27.51 -9.62 15.64
N PRO A 914 -27.87 -10.18 14.46
CA PRO A 914 -29.25 -10.55 14.19
C PRO A 914 -29.62 -11.86 14.89
N GLU A 915 -30.86 -11.93 15.37
CA GLU A 915 -31.54 -13.18 15.71
C GLU A 915 -32.00 -13.86 14.41
N LEU A 916 -31.36 -14.98 14.08
CA LEU A 916 -31.69 -15.79 12.90
C LEU A 916 -32.19 -17.17 13.33
N ASP A 917 -33.23 -17.65 12.65
CA ASP A 917 -33.75 -19.02 12.76
C ASP A 917 -33.05 -19.94 11.75
N ASP A 918 -31.71 -19.98 11.85
CA ASP A 918 -30.84 -20.73 10.92
C ASP A 918 -30.20 -21.94 11.63
N VAL A 919 -30.25 -23.09 10.96
CA VAL A 919 -29.54 -24.32 11.36
C VAL A 919 -28.16 -24.34 10.72
N LEU A 920 -27.14 -24.50 11.56
CA LEU A 920 -25.73 -24.45 11.21
C LEU A 920 -25.19 -25.88 11.09
N SER A 921 -24.95 -26.32 9.86
CA SER A 921 -24.19 -27.54 9.55
C SER A 921 -22.73 -27.22 9.20
N TRP A 922 -22.12 -26.29 9.94
CA TRP A 922 -20.78 -25.77 9.69
C TRP A 922 -19.72 -26.84 9.94
N THR A 923 -18.83 -27.04 8.97
CA THR A 923 -17.76 -28.05 9.08
C THR A 923 -16.38 -27.39 8.98
N PRO A 924 -15.49 -27.60 9.97
CA PRO A 924 -14.11 -27.14 9.89
C PRO A 924 -13.38 -27.64 8.64
N VAL A 925 -12.56 -26.78 8.03
CA VAL A 925 -11.89 -27.08 6.75
C VAL A 925 -10.94 -28.28 6.82
N ASP A 926 -10.26 -28.48 7.95
CA ASP A 926 -9.36 -29.60 8.21
C ASP A 926 -10.12 -30.93 8.36
N ALA A 927 -11.32 -30.91 8.95
CA ALA A 927 -12.20 -32.08 9.02
C ALA A 927 -12.81 -32.42 7.64
N ILE A 928 -13.17 -31.41 6.83
CA ILE A 928 -13.61 -31.63 5.45
C ILE A 928 -12.47 -32.23 4.61
N ALA A 929 -11.26 -31.69 4.72
CA ALA A 929 -10.09 -32.20 4.00
C ALA A 929 -9.84 -33.68 4.33
N ASN A 930 -9.85 -34.04 5.61
CA ASN A 930 -9.65 -35.43 6.04
C ASN A 930 -10.77 -36.33 5.50
N SER A 931 -12.02 -35.88 5.59
CA SER A 931 -13.17 -36.63 5.06
C SER A 931 -13.06 -36.86 3.56
N VAL A 932 -12.63 -35.86 2.79
CA VAL A 932 -12.39 -35.98 1.35
C VAL A 932 -11.28 -37.00 1.05
N ILE A 933 -10.20 -37.02 1.84
CA ILE A 933 -9.12 -38.00 1.70
C ILE A 933 -9.64 -39.41 1.98
N GLU A 934 -10.32 -39.63 3.10
CA GLU A 934 -10.91 -40.91 3.50
C GLU A 934 -11.86 -41.44 2.42
N LEU A 935 -12.76 -40.60 1.91
CA LEU A 935 -13.71 -40.97 0.85
C LEU A 935 -13.03 -41.23 -0.49
N THR A 936 -11.93 -40.55 -0.79
CA THR A 936 -11.18 -40.75 -2.03
C THR A 936 -10.40 -42.06 -1.98
N LEU A 937 -9.70 -42.33 -0.88
CA LEU A 937 -8.84 -43.50 -0.67
C LEU A 937 -9.62 -44.77 -0.29
N GLY A 938 -10.84 -44.64 0.21
CA GLY A 938 -11.69 -45.77 0.57
C GLY A 938 -12.11 -46.64 -0.63
N ALA A 939 -12.19 -47.96 -0.42
CA ALA A 939 -12.60 -48.93 -1.44
C ALA A 939 -14.12 -48.95 -1.65
N ASP A 940 -14.91 -49.02 -0.56
CA ASP A 940 -16.37 -49.19 -0.59
C ASP A 940 -17.12 -47.91 -0.19
N VAL A 941 -16.94 -46.86 -0.98
CA VAL A 941 -17.53 -45.54 -0.73
C VAL A 941 -18.58 -45.22 -1.78
N ALA A 942 -19.74 -44.68 -1.35
CA ALA A 942 -20.81 -44.28 -2.24
C ALA A 942 -20.37 -43.22 -3.25
N ASN A 943 -20.95 -43.27 -4.46
CA ASN A 943 -20.59 -42.35 -5.55
C ASN A 943 -21.01 -40.90 -5.29
N ILE A 944 -22.03 -40.67 -4.45
CA ILE A 944 -22.54 -39.32 -4.14
C ILE A 944 -22.78 -39.26 -2.65
N VAL A 945 -22.22 -38.23 -2.02
CA VAL A 945 -22.28 -38.03 -0.57
C VAL A 945 -22.39 -36.54 -0.24
N ASN A 946 -23.05 -36.22 0.88
CA ASN A 946 -23.11 -34.85 1.38
C ASN A 946 -22.09 -34.68 2.52
N LEU A 947 -21.14 -33.77 2.33
CA LEU A 947 -20.11 -33.42 3.31
C LEU A 947 -20.57 -32.18 4.11
N THR A 948 -21.59 -32.38 4.92
CA THR A 948 -22.10 -31.39 5.89
C THR A 948 -21.94 -31.92 7.31
N ASN A 949 -21.80 -31.05 8.30
CA ASN A 949 -21.64 -31.50 9.69
C ASN A 949 -22.91 -32.27 10.16
N PRO A 950 -22.77 -33.54 10.61
CA PRO A 950 -23.91 -34.31 11.12
C PRO A 950 -24.39 -33.82 12.50
N THR A 951 -23.56 -33.08 13.23
CA THR A 951 -23.91 -32.45 14.50
C THR A 951 -24.30 -31.00 14.26
N LEU A 952 -25.60 -30.74 14.27
CA LEU A 952 -26.16 -29.43 13.94
C LEU A 952 -26.14 -28.50 15.17
N SER A 953 -25.91 -27.21 14.92
CA SER A 953 -26.07 -26.13 15.90
C SER A 953 -27.09 -25.13 15.37
N HIS A 954 -27.61 -24.26 16.23
CA HIS A 954 -28.55 -23.20 15.88
C HIS A 954 -27.89 -21.83 16.05
N TRP A 955 -28.13 -20.91 15.11
CA TRP A 955 -27.58 -19.55 15.16
C TRP A 955 -27.89 -18.84 16.48
N THR A 956 -29.18 -18.59 16.75
CA THR A 956 -29.59 -17.85 17.95
C THR A 956 -29.42 -18.64 19.26
N ARG A 957 -29.73 -19.94 19.27
CA ARG A 957 -29.77 -20.74 20.51
C ARG A 957 -28.41 -21.28 20.96
N ASP A 958 -27.48 -21.51 20.04
CA ASP A 958 -26.17 -22.10 20.35
C ASP A 958 -25.01 -21.13 20.08
N LEU A 959 -24.93 -20.55 18.87
CA LEU A 959 -23.79 -19.69 18.50
C LEU A 959 -23.76 -18.38 19.28
N LEU A 960 -24.88 -17.64 19.38
CA LEU A 960 -24.88 -16.34 20.07
C LEU A 960 -24.48 -16.46 21.57
N PRO A 961 -24.97 -17.45 22.35
CA PRO A 961 -24.47 -17.69 23.70
C PRO A 961 -22.97 -17.99 23.75
N LEU A 962 -22.44 -18.83 22.84
CA LEU A 962 -21.01 -19.14 22.78
C LEU A 962 -20.17 -17.89 22.48
N LEU A 963 -20.63 -17.01 21.59
CA LEU A 963 -19.97 -15.74 21.29
C LEU A 963 -19.89 -14.82 22.52
N ARG A 964 -20.95 -14.78 23.34
CA ARG A 964 -20.93 -14.04 24.61
C ARG A 964 -19.93 -14.64 25.60
N THR A 965 -19.88 -15.98 25.72
CA THR A 965 -18.94 -16.67 26.62
C THR A 965 -17.48 -16.39 26.28
N VAL A 966 -17.15 -16.21 24.99
CA VAL A 966 -15.78 -15.86 24.56
C VAL A 966 -15.49 -14.35 24.59
N GLY A 967 -16.39 -13.55 25.17
CA GLY A 967 -16.18 -12.12 25.42
C GLY A 967 -16.59 -11.17 24.30
N LEU A 968 -17.39 -11.62 23.31
CA LEU A 968 -17.93 -10.72 22.29
C LEU A 968 -19.16 -9.97 22.83
N GLU A 969 -19.09 -8.64 22.84
CA GLU A 969 -20.20 -7.77 23.27
C GLU A 969 -21.10 -7.37 22.10
N PHE A 970 -22.41 -7.63 22.21
CA PHE A 970 -23.41 -7.24 21.22
C PHE A 970 -24.84 -7.26 21.79
N GLU A 971 -25.70 -6.43 21.22
CA GLU A 971 -27.15 -6.49 21.33
C GLU A 971 -27.72 -7.54 20.35
N GLN A 972 -28.72 -8.32 20.76
CA GLN A 972 -29.46 -9.22 19.88
C GLN A 972 -30.66 -8.47 19.32
N LEU A 973 -30.81 -8.46 17.99
CA LEU A 973 -31.86 -7.72 17.31
C LEU A 973 -32.65 -8.62 16.34
N PRO A 974 -33.96 -8.40 16.18
CA PRO A 974 -34.70 -9.00 15.07
C PRO A 974 -34.05 -8.65 13.72
N GLN A 975 -34.06 -9.59 12.78
CA GLN A 975 -33.30 -9.50 11.53
C GLN A 975 -33.50 -8.18 10.73
N ARG A 976 -34.73 -7.64 10.69
CA ARG A 976 -35.04 -6.37 10.01
C ARG A 976 -34.51 -5.15 10.76
N GLU A 977 -34.56 -5.17 12.09
CA GLU A 977 -34.05 -4.07 12.89
C GLU A 977 -32.51 -4.04 12.84
N TRP A 978 -31.88 -5.21 12.82
CA TRP A 978 -30.45 -5.34 12.55
C TRP A 978 -30.07 -4.78 11.17
N LEU A 979 -30.80 -5.15 10.11
CA LEU A 979 -30.58 -4.60 8.75
C LEU A 979 -30.77 -3.09 8.71
N LYS A 980 -31.82 -2.57 9.35
CA LYS A 980 -32.07 -1.14 9.44
C LYS A 980 -30.92 -0.43 10.15
N ARG A 981 -30.43 -0.97 11.27
CA ARG A 981 -29.29 -0.40 11.98
C ARG A 981 -28.02 -0.43 11.15
N LEU A 982 -27.79 -1.52 10.40
CA LEU A 982 -26.68 -1.60 9.46
C LEU A 982 -26.81 -0.54 8.35
N ARG A 983 -27.99 -0.34 7.75
CA ARG A 983 -28.26 0.69 6.72
C ARG A 983 -27.99 2.12 7.21
N HIS A 984 -28.28 2.41 8.47
CA HIS A 984 -28.09 3.74 9.07
C HIS A 984 -26.74 3.90 9.79
N SER A 985 -25.88 2.89 9.72
CA SER A 985 -24.55 2.95 10.33
C SER A 985 -23.53 3.63 9.40
N ASN A 986 -22.26 3.65 9.80
CA ASN A 986 -21.21 4.29 9.01
C ASN A 986 -21.17 3.69 7.59
N PRO A 987 -21.39 4.50 6.53
CA PRO A 987 -21.40 4.01 5.16
C PRO A 987 -20.00 3.72 4.62
N ASP A 988 -18.93 4.15 5.31
CA ASP A 988 -17.55 3.87 4.93
C ASP A 988 -17.25 2.36 5.02
N PRO A 989 -16.97 1.68 3.90
CA PRO A 989 -16.67 0.25 3.88
C PRO A 989 -15.36 -0.13 4.56
N ALA A 990 -14.49 0.83 4.89
CA ALA A 990 -13.27 0.59 5.66
C ALA A 990 -13.56 0.58 7.17
N ALA A 991 -14.35 1.56 7.65
CA ALA A 991 -14.78 1.62 9.05
C ALA A 991 -15.88 0.61 9.40
N ASN A 992 -16.72 0.25 8.43
CA ASN A 992 -17.80 -0.70 8.55
C ASN A 992 -17.83 -1.69 7.37
N PRO A 993 -16.87 -2.64 7.31
CA PRO A 993 -16.80 -3.62 6.22
C PRO A 993 -18.10 -4.37 5.91
N PRO A 994 -18.94 -4.74 6.89
CA PRO A 994 -20.23 -5.41 6.63
C PRO A 994 -21.19 -4.61 5.75
N ILE A 995 -21.04 -3.28 5.61
CA ILE A 995 -21.88 -2.45 4.75
C ILE A 995 -21.81 -2.88 3.28
N LYS A 996 -20.69 -3.50 2.85
CA LYS A 996 -20.48 -3.99 1.49
C LYS A 996 -21.50 -5.04 1.06
N LEU A 997 -22.03 -5.81 2.03
CA LEU A 997 -22.97 -6.90 1.77
C LEU A 997 -24.41 -6.53 2.14
N ILE A 998 -24.72 -5.24 2.28
CA ILE A 998 -26.03 -4.82 2.79
C ILE A 998 -27.20 -5.25 1.90
N GLU A 999 -27.06 -5.16 0.58
CA GLU A 999 -28.09 -5.62 -0.35
C GLU A 999 -28.18 -7.15 -0.39
N PHE A 1000 -27.05 -7.84 -0.25
CA PHE A 1000 -27.04 -9.30 -0.09
C PHE A 1000 -27.80 -9.71 1.18
N PHE A 1001 -27.52 -9.09 2.32
CA PHE A 1001 -28.23 -9.36 3.57
C PHE A 1001 -29.70 -8.96 3.49
N ALA A 1002 -30.04 -7.84 2.85
CA ALA A 1002 -31.41 -7.42 2.62
C ALA A 1002 -32.19 -8.47 1.81
N SER A 1003 -31.60 -8.97 0.72
CA SER A 1003 -32.24 -10.00 -0.12
C SER A 1003 -32.60 -11.28 0.66
N LYS A 1004 -31.82 -11.60 1.70
CA LYS A 1004 -31.96 -12.83 2.50
C LYS A 1004 -32.81 -12.65 3.75
N TYR A 1005 -32.78 -11.46 4.37
CA TYR A 1005 -33.35 -11.23 5.70
C TYR A 1005 -34.45 -10.16 5.74
N ASP A 1006 -34.66 -9.40 4.66
CA ASP A 1006 -35.70 -8.35 4.59
C ASP A 1006 -37.07 -8.89 4.14
N HIS A 1007 -37.49 -10.05 4.65
CA HIS A 1007 -38.79 -10.66 4.34
C HIS A 1007 -39.36 -11.51 5.48
N ASP A 1008 -40.70 -11.65 5.52
CA ASP A 1008 -41.42 -12.48 6.50
C ASP A 1008 -41.54 -13.96 6.09
N ARG A 1009 -40.86 -14.36 5.01
CA ARG A 1009 -40.85 -15.77 4.58
C ARG A 1009 -40.00 -16.57 5.57
N PRO A 1010 -40.54 -17.66 6.16
CA PRO A 1010 -39.74 -18.51 7.04
C PRO A 1010 -38.56 -19.09 6.26
N THR A 1011 -37.36 -19.05 6.86
CA THR A 1011 -36.17 -19.62 6.25
C THR A 1011 -36.38 -21.12 6.10
N ARG A 1012 -36.30 -21.61 4.86
CA ARG A 1012 -36.48 -23.03 4.59
C ARG A 1012 -35.22 -23.78 5.03
N VAL A 1013 -35.30 -24.46 6.17
CA VAL A 1013 -34.23 -25.34 6.65
C VAL A 1013 -34.17 -26.59 5.77
N LEU A 1014 -33.01 -26.84 5.16
CA LEU A 1014 -32.66 -28.07 4.47
C LEU A 1014 -31.68 -28.87 5.32
N LEU A 1015 -32.04 -30.13 5.59
CA LEU A 1015 -31.21 -31.11 6.29
C LEU A 1015 -30.62 -32.06 5.26
N TYR A 1016 -29.32 -32.28 5.32
CA TYR A 1016 -28.61 -33.15 4.40
C TYR A 1016 -28.39 -34.52 5.06
N ASP A 1017 -28.77 -35.59 4.37
CA ASP A 1017 -28.38 -36.94 4.78
C ASP A 1017 -26.86 -37.06 4.66
N THR A 1018 -26.23 -37.67 5.64
CA THR A 1018 -24.77 -37.84 5.72
C THR A 1018 -24.41 -39.27 6.12
N LYS A 1019 -25.34 -40.22 6.10
CA LYS A 1019 -25.10 -41.59 6.57
C LYS A 1019 -24.03 -42.31 5.74
N LYS A 1020 -24.07 -42.20 4.41
CA LYS A 1020 -23.07 -42.75 3.48
C LYS A 1020 -21.74 -42.01 3.64
N ALA A 1021 -21.76 -40.67 3.74
CA ALA A 1021 -20.56 -39.89 4.03
C ALA A 1021 -19.89 -40.34 5.35
N GLN A 1022 -20.64 -40.41 6.44
CA GLN A 1022 -20.14 -40.81 7.77
C GLN A 1022 -19.67 -42.27 7.79
N ALA A 1023 -20.24 -43.15 6.96
CA ALA A 1023 -19.79 -44.53 6.83
C ALA A 1023 -18.39 -44.62 6.20
N GLY A 1024 -18.14 -43.81 5.16
CA GLY A 1024 -16.86 -43.77 4.44
C GLY A 1024 -15.81 -42.80 5.02
N ALA A 1025 -16.22 -41.83 5.83
CA ALA A 1025 -15.35 -40.84 6.47
C ALA A 1025 -15.55 -40.81 8.00
N PRO A 1026 -14.76 -41.59 8.77
CA PRO A 1026 -14.70 -41.46 10.22
C PRO A 1026 -14.47 -40.02 10.71
N ALA A 1027 -13.68 -39.21 9.99
CA ALA A 1027 -13.42 -37.82 10.34
C ALA A 1027 -14.70 -36.98 10.40
N LEU A 1028 -15.62 -37.15 9.43
CA LEU A 1028 -16.89 -36.43 9.41
C LEU A 1028 -17.79 -36.83 10.59
N ARG A 1029 -17.77 -38.11 10.97
CA ARG A 1029 -18.57 -38.63 12.09
C ARG A 1029 -18.11 -38.05 13.43
N GLN A 1030 -16.82 -37.74 13.55
CA GLN A 1030 -16.18 -37.30 14.80
C GLN A 1030 -16.08 -35.78 14.95
N VAL A 1031 -16.47 -35.01 13.93
CA VAL A 1031 -16.24 -33.55 13.88
C VAL A 1031 -16.92 -32.77 15.01
N GLY A 1032 -18.05 -33.26 15.53
CA GLY A 1032 -18.82 -32.61 16.60
C GLY A 1032 -19.46 -31.27 16.19
N GLY A 1033 -20.22 -30.67 17.10
CA GLY A 1033 -20.88 -29.37 16.88
C GLY A 1033 -20.03 -28.17 17.33
N LEU A 1034 -20.61 -26.96 17.27
CA LEU A 1034 -19.97 -25.77 17.81
C LEU A 1034 -19.72 -25.90 19.32
N ASN A 1035 -18.52 -25.54 19.76
CA ASN A 1035 -18.14 -25.51 21.17
C ASN A 1035 -17.32 -24.26 21.48
N ALA A 1036 -17.21 -23.91 22.77
CA ALA A 1036 -16.55 -22.68 23.21
C ALA A 1036 -15.08 -22.61 22.78
N GLN A 1037 -14.36 -23.73 22.75
CA GLN A 1037 -12.94 -23.74 22.36
C GLN A 1037 -12.77 -23.41 20.88
N PHE A 1038 -13.58 -24.02 20.01
CA PHE A 1038 -13.54 -23.74 18.58
C PHE A 1038 -13.97 -22.31 18.26
N VAL A 1039 -15.06 -21.83 18.88
CA VAL A 1039 -15.53 -20.44 18.75
C VAL A 1039 -14.47 -19.45 19.22
N SER A 1040 -13.81 -19.73 20.34
CA SER A 1040 -12.75 -18.87 20.86
C SER A 1040 -11.57 -18.74 19.89
N ARG A 1041 -11.21 -19.80 19.16
CA ARG A 1041 -10.06 -19.78 18.22
C ARG A 1041 -10.34 -18.89 17.02
N PHE A 1042 -11.45 -19.09 16.32
CA PHE A 1042 -11.74 -18.26 15.14
C PHE A 1042 -12.09 -16.82 15.52
N MET A 1043 -12.70 -16.59 16.69
CA MET A 1043 -12.94 -15.24 17.18
C MET A 1043 -11.64 -14.53 17.55
N ALA A 1044 -10.69 -15.22 18.17
CA ALA A 1044 -9.35 -14.68 18.42
C ALA A 1044 -8.63 -14.36 17.10
N TYR A 1045 -8.72 -15.25 16.10
CA TYR A 1045 -8.16 -14.99 14.77
C TYR A 1045 -8.76 -13.72 14.15
N PHE A 1046 -10.09 -13.61 14.12
CA PHE A 1046 -10.76 -12.43 13.63
C PHE A 1046 -10.36 -11.17 14.38
N GLN A 1047 -10.39 -11.17 15.72
CA GLN A 1047 -10.10 -9.99 16.52
C GLN A 1047 -8.63 -9.55 16.42
N ASN A 1048 -7.69 -10.48 16.34
CA ASN A 1048 -6.25 -10.21 16.37
C ASN A 1048 -5.64 -9.96 14.99
N HIS A 1049 -6.22 -10.53 13.92
CA HIS A 1049 -5.62 -10.51 12.58
C HIS A 1049 -6.51 -9.88 11.51
N CYS A 1050 -7.84 -9.88 11.69
CA CYS A 1050 -8.76 -9.39 10.65
C CYS A 1050 -9.48 -8.09 11.02
N TRP A 1051 -9.83 -7.90 12.29
CA TRP A 1051 -10.68 -6.83 12.77
C TRP A 1051 -9.92 -5.81 13.62
N SER A 1052 -8.67 -6.05 14.02
CA SER A 1052 -7.87 -5.08 14.77
C SER A 1052 -7.57 -3.85 13.90
N THR A 1053 -7.71 -2.66 14.48
CA THR A 1053 -7.19 -1.41 13.89
C THR A 1053 -5.69 -1.26 14.14
N LYS A 1054 -5.11 -2.17 14.95
CA LYS A 1054 -3.68 -2.48 14.95
C LYS A 1054 -3.42 -3.37 13.73
N ASP A 1055 -2.56 -2.91 12.84
CA ASP A 1055 -1.91 -3.76 11.85
C ASP A 1055 -2.86 -4.65 11.02
N THR A 1056 -3.46 -4.09 9.98
CA THR A 1056 -3.86 -4.88 8.80
C THR A 1056 -2.64 -5.35 7.98
N THR A 1057 -1.52 -5.65 8.64
CA THR A 1057 -0.36 -6.38 8.09
C THR A 1057 -0.59 -7.89 8.07
N SER A 1058 -1.86 -8.31 7.94
CA SER A 1058 -2.21 -9.62 7.37
C SER A 1058 -2.36 -9.56 5.84
N ALA A 1059 -2.11 -8.41 5.21
CA ALA A 1059 -1.67 -8.39 3.82
C ALA A 1059 -0.34 -9.15 3.75
N SER A 1060 -0.40 -10.39 3.24
CA SER A 1060 0.70 -11.27 2.83
C SER A 1060 2.08 -10.61 3.00
N LYS A 1061 2.79 -10.93 4.10
CA LYS A 1061 4.22 -10.57 4.23
C LYS A 1061 4.87 -11.04 2.94
N LYS A 1062 5.41 -10.13 2.10
CA LYS A 1062 5.93 -10.49 0.77
C LYS A 1062 6.94 -11.61 0.92
N THR A 1063 6.75 -12.69 0.16
CA THR A 1063 7.65 -13.83 0.15
C THR A 1063 9.05 -13.38 -0.25
N ARG A 1064 10.06 -13.75 0.54
CA ARG A 1064 11.46 -13.44 0.24
C ARG A 1064 12.17 -14.67 -0.30
N GLU A 1065 13.06 -14.47 -1.26
CA GLU A 1065 13.81 -15.57 -1.87
C GLU A 1065 15.21 -15.72 -1.25
N VAL A 1066 15.61 -16.95 -0.95
CA VAL A 1066 16.99 -17.33 -0.63
C VAL A 1066 17.49 -18.22 -1.75
N ILE A 1067 18.43 -17.70 -2.54
CA ILE A 1067 18.93 -18.35 -3.74
C ILE A 1067 20.33 -18.88 -3.45
N PHE A 1068 20.45 -20.20 -3.28
CA PHE A 1068 21.73 -20.87 -3.12
C PHE A 1068 22.33 -21.20 -4.49
N LEU A 1069 23.41 -20.53 -4.87
CA LEU A 1069 24.26 -20.96 -5.99
C LEU A 1069 25.12 -22.12 -5.52
N ALA A 1070 24.79 -23.33 -5.98
CA ALA A 1070 25.39 -24.58 -5.56
C ALA A 1070 26.25 -25.22 -6.65
N GLY A 1071 27.26 -26.00 -6.24
CA GLY A 1071 28.14 -26.73 -7.14
C GLY A 1071 29.59 -26.78 -6.64
N PRO A 1072 30.47 -27.59 -7.27
CA PRO A 1072 31.86 -27.73 -6.86
C PRO A 1072 32.66 -26.43 -7.06
N CYS A 1073 33.82 -26.31 -6.43
CA CYS A 1073 34.69 -25.14 -6.61
C CYS A 1073 35.15 -25.04 -8.07
N GLY A 1074 35.19 -23.82 -8.61
CA GLY A 1074 35.51 -23.58 -10.03
C GLY A 1074 34.31 -23.56 -10.98
N CYS A 1075 33.09 -23.87 -10.52
CA CYS A 1075 31.89 -23.83 -11.38
C CYS A 1075 31.25 -22.45 -11.60
N GLY A 1076 31.90 -21.37 -11.14
CA GLY A 1076 31.44 -20.00 -11.40
C GLY A 1076 30.43 -19.42 -10.41
N LYS A 1077 30.22 -20.05 -9.23
CA LYS A 1077 29.28 -19.56 -8.19
C LYS A 1077 29.47 -18.08 -7.84
N SER A 1078 30.67 -17.67 -7.43
CA SER A 1078 30.94 -16.29 -7.01
C SER A 1078 30.75 -15.30 -8.17
N THR A 1079 31.12 -15.69 -9.39
CA THR A 1079 30.92 -14.87 -10.59
C THR A 1079 29.42 -14.69 -10.90
N ALA A 1080 28.64 -15.77 -10.85
CA ALA A 1080 27.19 -15.71 -11.03
C ALA A 1080 26.51 -14.91 -9.91
N ALA A 1081 26.95 -15.04 -8.66
CA ALA A 1081 26.42 -14.27 -7.53
C ALA A 1081 26.64 -12.76 -7.72
N GLN A 1082 27.84 -12.36 -8.16
CA GLN A 1082 28.17 -10.98 -8.47
C GLN A 1082 27.31 -10.41 -9.60
N ALA A 1083 27.11 -11.15 -10.68
CA ALA A 1083 26.24 -10.75 -11.78
C ALA A 1083 24.79 -10.53 -11.31
N LEU A 1084 24.23 -11.48 -10.53
CA LEU A 1084 22.90 -11.36 -9.96
C LEU A 1084 22.75 -10.13 -9.05
N ALA A 1085 23.73 -9.84 -8.21
CA ALA A 1085 23.68 -8.67 -7.35
C ALA A 1085 23.76 -7.35 -8.12
N GLN A 1086 24.58 -7.29 -9.16
CA GLN A 1086 24.67 -6.10 -10.02
C GLN A 1086 23.38 -5.87 -10.80
N ARG A 1087 22.80 -6.93 -11.38
CA ARG A 1087 21.59 -6.84 -12.21
C ARG A 1087 20.32 -6.56 -11.40
N PHE A 1088 20.16 -7.24 -10.25
CA PHE A 1088 18.90 -7.19 -9.48
C PHE A 1088 19.01 -6.41 -8.17
N ASN A 1089 20.17 -5.83 -7.86
CA ASN A 1089 20.45 -5.10 -6.61
C ASN A 1089 20.12 -5.94 -5.35
N ILE A 1090 20.48 -7.22 -5.37
CA ILE A 1090 20.24 -8.17 -4.27
C ILE A 1090 21.53 -8.48 -3.50
N PRO A 1091 21.49 -8.55 -2.16
CA PRO A 1091 22.67 -8.83 -1.34
C PRO A 1091 23.26 -10.21 -1.60
N ILE A 1092 24.59 -10.31 -1.54
CA ILE A 1092 25.35 -11.57 -1.63
C ILE A 1092 25.89 -11.95 -0.25
N ILE A 1093 25.87 -13.25 0.03
CA ILE A 1093 26.66 -13.89 1.09
C ILE A 1093 27.63 -14.86 0.42
N GLU A 1094 28.93 -14.62 0.57
CA GLU A 1094 29.97 -15.54 0.11
C GLU A 1094 30.16 -16.65 1.15
N GLY A 1095 29.67 -17.86 0.86
CA GLY A 1095 29.68 -18.96 1.83
C GLY A 1095 31.08 -19.41 2.22
N ASP A 1096 32.06 -19.31 1.31
CA ASP A 1096 33.45 -19.70 1.60
C ASP A 1096 34.10 -18.80 2.68
N ASP A 1097 33.62 -17.56 2.83
CA ASP A 1097 34.10 -16.61 3.86
C ASP A 1097 33.65 -16.99 5.27
N LEU A 1098 32.58 -17.78 5.38
CA LEU A 1098 31.97 -18.21 6.64
C LEU A 1098 32.60 -19.49 7.22
N HIS A 1099 33.62 -20.04 6.57
CA HIS A 1099 34.40 -21.14 7.12
C HIS A 1099 35.24 -20.70 8.32
N SER A 1100 35.32 -21.56 9.34
CA SER A 1100 36.21 -21.34 10.48
C SER A 1100 37.68 -21.26 10.03
N PRO A 1101 38.56 -20.54 10.77
CA PRO A 1101 40.00 -20.53 10.49
C PRO A 1101 40.61 -21.95 10.41
N ALA A 1102 40.17 -22.87 11.27
CA ALA A 1102 40.63 -24.26 11.27
C ALA A 1102 40.19 -25.01 9.99
N SER A 1103 38.96 -24.81 9.53
CA SER A 1103 38.45 -25.42 8.28
C SER A 1103 39.21 -24.88 7.06
N ARG A 1104 39.47 -23.57 7.01
CA ARG A 1104 40.28 -22.95 5.93
C ARG A 1104 41.70 -23.50 5.91
N GLN A 1105 42.34 -23.67 7.08
CA GLN A 1105 43.68 -24.23 7.18
C GLN A 1105 43.74 -25.71 6.75
N ARG A 1106 42.74 -26.52 7.09
CA ARG A 1106 42.67 -27.92 6.61
C ARG A 1106 42.56 -27.99 5.10
N MET A 1107 41.67 -27.19 4.50
CA MET A 1107 41.50 -27.14 3.05
C MET A 1107 42.75 -26.61 2.33
N ALA A 1108 43.43 -25.60 2.88
CA ALA A 1108 44.70 -25.09 2.35
C ALA A 1108 45.81 -26.15 2.36
N ASN A 1109 45.77 -27.08 3.32
CA ASN A 1109 46.68 -28.23 3.41
C ASN A 1109 46.21 -29.47 2.61
N ASN A 1110 45.23 -29.32 1.70
CA ASN A 1110 44.65 -30.39 0.89
C ASN A 1110 43.95 -31.51 1.68
N ASN A 1111 43.47 -31.22 2.89
CA ASN A 1111 42.66 -32.16 3.66
C ASN A 1111 41.16 -31.82 3.47
N PRO A 1112 40.35 -32.70 2.85
CA PRO A 1112 38.92 -32.48 2.70
C PRO A 1112 38.21 -32.36 4.04
N LEU A 1113 37.20 -31.49 4.10
CA LEU A 1113 36.32 -31.39 5.26
C LEU A 1113 35.47 -32.67 5.39
N THR A 1114 35.11 -33.05 6.61
CA THR A 1114 34.14 -34.12 6.92
C THR A 1114 32.73 -33.55 7.08
N ASP A 1115 31.71 -34.40 7.25
CA ASP A 1115 30.33 -33.94 7.55
C ASP A 1115 30.29 -33.14 8.86
N SER A 1116 31.03 -33.59 9.88
CA SER A 1116 31.12 -32.90 11.17
C SER A 1116 31.67 -31.48 11.03
N ASP A 1117 32.66 -31.28 10.15
CA ASP A 1117 33.23 -29.95 9.90
C ASP A 1117 32.26 -29.02 9.13
N ARG A 1118 31.29 -29.59 8.39
CA ARG A 1118 30.35 -28.82 7.55
C ARG A 1118 29.10 -28.40 8.31
N TRP A 1119 28.68 -29.10 9.36
CA TRP A 1119 27.48 -28.73 10.12
C TRP A 1119 27.59 -27.34 10.76
N ASP A 1120 28.74 -27.03 11.37
CA ASP A 1120 28.99 -25.70 11.95
C ASP A 1120 29.00 -24.60 10.88
N TRP A 1121 29.59 -24.90 9.72
CA TRP A 1121 29.62 -23.97 8.58
C TRP A 1121 28.22 -23.69 8.01
N LEU A 1122 27.39 -24.71 7.80
CA LEU A 1122 26.01 -24.55 7.37
C LEU A 1122 25.18 -23.75 8.38
N ALA A 1123 25.46 -23.88 9.68
CA ALA A 1123 24.84 -23.06 10.72
C ALA A 1123 25.24 -21.58 10.60
N HIS A 1124 26.51 -21.27 10.34
CA HIS A 1124 26.96 -19.90 10.08
C HIS A 1124 26.30 -19.29 8.83
N ILE A 1125 26.15 -20.08 7.75
CA ILE A 1125 25.44 -19.64 6.54
C ILE A 1125 23.99 -19.25 6.88
N ARG A 1126 23.27 -20.10 7.64
CA ARG A 1126 21.90 -19.75 8.06
C ARG A 1126 21.85 -18.47 8.89
N GLY A 1127 22.77 -18.33 9.85
CA GLY A 1127 22.87 -17.12 10.66
C GLY A 1127 23.07 -15.86 9.83
N ALA A 1128 23.97 -15.91 8.84
CA ALA A 1128 24.23 -14.79 7.93
C ALA A 1128 23.01 -14.48 7.04
N VAL A 1129 22.29 -15.50 6.54
CA VAL A 1129 21.04 -15.31 5.79
C VAL A 1129 19.97 -14.67 6.66
N MET A 1130 19.81 -15.13 7.91
CA MET A 1130 18.85 -14.57 8.86
C MET A 1130 19.13 -13.11 9.16
N ASP A 1131 20.37 -12.77 9.51
CA ASP A 1131 20.79 -11.41 9.77
C ASP A 1131 20.54 -10.50 8.55
N ARG A 1132 20.92 -10.97 7.34
CA ARG A 1132 20.72 -10.20 6.12
C ARG A 1132 19.24 -9.99 5.80
N LEU A 1133 18.39 -11.01 5.95
CA LEU A 1133 16.96 -10.88 5.71
C LEU A 1133 16.29 -10.00 6.78
N GLN A 1134 16.67 -10.07 8.05
CA GLN A 1134 16.08 -9.21 9.08
C GLN A 1134 16.38 -7.72 8.88
N HIS A 1135 17.57 -7.39 8.35
CA HIS A 1135 18.04 -6.00 8.21
C HIS A 1135 17.99 -5.45 6.77
N SER A 1136 17.47 -6.23 5.82
CA SER A 1136 17.30 -5.82 4.42
C SER A 1136 15.83 -5.81 4.03
N THR A 1137 15.47 -4.96 3.07
CA THR A 1137 14.17 -4.99 2.37
C THR A 1137 14.28 -5.61 0.98
N ALA A 1138 15.47 -6.10 0.60
CA ALA A 1138 15.69 -6.73 -0.69
C ALA A 1138 14.78 -7.95 -0.89
N PRO A 1139 14.26 -8.16 -2.12
CA PRO A 1139 13.32 -9.25 -2.41
C PRO A 1139 13.99 -10.64 -2.36
N ALA A 1140 15.30 -10.71 -2.48
CA ALA A 1140 16.07 -11.94 -2.39
C ALA A 1140 17.44 -11.74 -1.72
N VAL A 1141 18.06 -12.83 -1.28
CA VAL A 1141 19.49 -12.91 -0.95
C VAL A 1141 20.12 -14.05 -1.74
N VAL A 1142 21.28 -13.79 -2.33
CA VAL A 1142 22.05 -14.80 -3.06
C VAL A 1142 23.15 -15.31 -2.16
N VAL A 1143 23.31 -16.63 -2.08
CA VAL A 1143 24.31 -17.27 -1.23
C VAL A 1143 25.12 -18.24 -2.08
N THR A 1144 26.43 -18.05 -2.16
CA THR A 1144 27.31 -19.08 -2.72
C THR A 1144 27.47 -20.19 -1.68
N CYS A 1145 27.23 -21.45 -2.04
CA CYS A 1145 27.34 -22.54 -1.08
C CYS A 1145 27.67 -23.85 -1.78
N SER A 1146 28.73 -24.55 -1.33
CA SER A 1146 29.04 -25.93 -1.75
C SER A 1146 28.08 -26.95 -1.09
N ALA A 1147 26.77 -26.80 -1.30
CA ALA A 1147 25.71 -27.68 -0.81
C ALA A 1147 25.61 -28.98 -1.65
N LEU A 1148 26.71 -29.74 -1.65
CA LEU A 1148 26.96 -30.85 -2.59
C LEU A 1148 26.10 -32.10 -2.31
N ARG A 1149 25.52 -32.25 -1.12
CA ARG A 1149 24.71 -33.41 -0.72
C ARG A 1149 23.28 -33.02 -0.41
N THR A 1150 22.36 -33.96 -0.60
CA THR A 1150 20.92 -33.79 -0.31
C THR A 1150 20.71 -33.37 1.14
N ILE A 1151 21.43 -34.01 2.07
CA ILE A 1151 21.36 -33.70 3.51
C ILE A 1151 21.80 -32.28 3.86
N TYR A 1152 22.67 -31.66 3.07
CA TYR A 1152 23.09 -30.26 3.28
C TYR A 1152 22.03 -29.29 2.76
N ARG A 1153 21.42 -29.61 1.61
CA ARG A 1153 20.30 -28.83 1.05
C ARG A 1153 19.09 -28.87 1.98
N ASP A 1154 18.78 -30.03 2.56
CA ASP A 1154 17.73 -30.17 3.57
C ASP A 1154 17.95 -29.31 4.80
N GLU A 1155 19.19 -29.21 5.28
CA GLU A 1155 19.53 -28.37 6.42
C GLU A 1155 19.37 -26.87 6.11
N LEU A 1156 19.61 -26.45 4.85
CA LEU A 1156 19.41 -25.06 4.40
C LEU A 1156 17.93 -24.74 4.12
N ARG A 1157 17.14 -25.70 3.62
CA ARG A 1157 15.68 -25.55 3.41
C ARG A 1157 14.94 -25.16 4.69
N ARG A 1158 15.46 -25.52 5.87
CA ARG A 1158 14.91 -25.13 7.17
C ARG A 1158 14.78 -23.61 7.36
N LEU A 1159 15.54 -22.80 6.60
CA LEU A 1159 15.40 -21.35 6.59
C LEU A 1159 13.97 -20.87 6.29
N SER A 1160 13.18 -21.60 5.49
CA SER A 1160 11.79 -21.26 5.18
C SER A 1160 10.86 -21.21 6.41
N ARG A 1161 11.34 -21.72 7.55
CA ARG A 1161 10.58 -21.90 8.80
C ARG A 1161 11.05 -20.99 9.94
N LEU A 1162 12.15 -20.26 9.74
CA LEU A 1162 12.80 -19.49 10.82
C LEU A 1162 12.33 -18.03 10.89
N PHE A 1163 11.46 -17.61 9.98
CA PHE A 1163 10.99 -16.23 9.89
C PHE A 1163 9.49 -16.14 10.14
N ASP A 1164 9.09 -14.98 10.65
CA ASP A 1164 7.70 -14.60 10.82
C ASP A 1164 7.07 -14.10 9.52
N PHE A 1165 7.82 -14.03 8.41
CA PHE A 1165 7.38 -13.80 7.02
C PHE A 1165 7.69 -15.03 6.15
N PRO A 1166 6.98 -15.26 5.02
CA PRO A 1166 7.25 -16.39 4.15
C PRO A 1166 8.61 -16.23 3.45
N VAL A 1167 9.40 -17.31 3.47
CA VAL A 1167 10.70 -17.38 2.80
C VAL A 1167 10.75 -18.63 1.92
N ASN A 1168 11.06 -18.43 0.64
CA ASN A 1168 11.35 -19.51 -0.29
C ASN A 1168 12.85 -19.77 -0.34
N VAL A 1169 13.21 -21.05 -0.36
CA VAL A 1169 14.59 -21.49 -0.54
C VAL A 1169 14.69 -22.21 -1.87
N THR A 1170 15.60 -21.77 -2.72
CA THR A 1170 15.82 -22.29 -4.08
C THR A 1170 17.30 -22.54 -4.29
N PHE A 1171 17.65 -23.63 -4.98
CA PHE A 1171 19.03 -23.97 -5.30
C PHE A 1171 19.26 -23.89 -6.81
N LEU A 1172 20.25 -23.13 -7.24
CA LEU A 1172 20.74 -23.11 -8.62
C LEU A 1172 22.04 -23.92 -8.67
N MET A 1173 21.93 -25.18 -9.11
CA MET A 1173 23.05 -26.12 -9.17
C MET A 1173 23.81 -25.95 -10.49
N LEU A 1174 25.00 -25.35 -10.42
CA LEU A 1174 25.90 -25.18 -11.56
C LEU A 1174 26.65 -26.49 -11.83
N SER A 1175 26.21 -27.23 -12.86
CA SER A 1175 26.73 -28.54 -13.24
C SER A 1175 27.85 -28.41 -14.26
N ILE A 1176 28.98 -29.10 -14.01
CA ILE A 1176 30.10 -29.22 -14.96
C ILE A 1176 30.35 -30.70 -15.19
N LYS A 1177 30.30 -31.15 -16.44
CA LYS A 1177 30.53 -32.55 -16.81
C LYS A 1177 32.01 -32.81 -17.10
N ASP A 1178 32.75 -31.80 -17.54
CA ASP A 1178 34.18 -31.93 -17.84
C ASP A 1178 35.07 -31.64 -16.61
N ARG A 1179 35.57 -32.72 -15.99
CA ARG A 1179 36.47 -32.65 -14.83
C ARG A 1179 37.78 -31.92 -15.13
N ALA A 1180 38.30 -31.99 -16.36
CA ALA A 1180 39.54 -31.31 -16.73
C ALA A 1180 39.32 -29.79 -16.82
N GLN A 1181 38.20 -29.38 -17.40
CA GLN A 1181 37.80 -27.97 -17.48
C GLN A 1181 37.67 -27.31 -16.10
N LEU A 1182 37.14 -28.02 -15.10
CA LEU A 1182 37.02 -27.53 -13.73
C LEU A 1182 38.39 -27.27 -13.08
N LYS A 1183 39.34 -28.18 -13.28
CA LYS A 1183 40.73 -28.07 -12.78
C LYS A 1183 41.47 -26.92 -13.46
N ASP A 1184 41.33 -26.77 -14.77
CA ASP A 1184 41.95 -25.69 -15.55
C ASP A 1184 41.44 -24.31 -15.11
N ARG A 1185 40.12 -24.17 -14.87
CA ARG A 1185 39.52 -22.93 -14.34
C ARG A 1185 40.08 -22.56 -12.96
N LEU A 1186 40.33 -23.56 -12.10
CA LEU A 1186 40.90 -23.35 -10.76
C LEU A 1186 42.38 -22.99 -10.80
N VAL A 1187 43.17 -23.62 -11.67
CA VAL A 1187 44.59 -23.26 -11.89
C VAL A 1187 44.70 -21.82 -12.39
N ALA A 1188 43.86 -21.44 -13.36
CA ALA A 1188 43.83 -20.07 -13.88
C ALA A 1188 43.43 -19.02 -12.81
N ARG A 1189 42.52 -19.37 -11.89
CA ARG A 1189 42.10 -18.49 -10.78
C ARG A 1189 43.18 -18.37 -9.70
N SER A 1190 43.79 -19.49 -9.31
CA SER A 1190 44.88 -19.51 -8.32
C SER A 1190 46.06 -18.64 -8.76
N ALA A 1191 46.39 -18.65 -10.05
CA ALA A 1191 47.43 -17.81 -10.64
C ALA A 1191 47.11 -16.29 -10.66
N LYS A 1192 45.84 -15.89 -10.60
CA LYS A 1192 45.40 -14.48 -10.63
C LYS A 1192 45.09 -13.88 -9.26
N GLU A 1193 44.55 -14.68 -8.33
CA GLU A 1193 43.92 -14.16 -7.09
C GLU A 1193 44.53 -14.69 -5.79
N GLY A 1194 45.51 -15.61 -5.83
CA GLY A 1194 46.11 -16.17 -4.61
C GLY A 1194 45.14 -16.98 -3.74
N HIS A 1195 44.09 -17.56 -4.34
CA HIS A 1195 43.04 -18.30 -3.64
C HIS A 1195 43.60 -19.58 -2.97
N TYR A 1196 43.22 -19.83 -1.71
CA TYR A 1196 43.77 -20.90 -0.85
C TYR A 1196 43.42 -22.35 -1.28
N MET A 1197 42.67 -22.54 -2.37
CA MET A 1197 42.03 -23.80 -2.72
C MET A 1197 42.75 -24.43 -3.92
N SER A 1198 43.39 -25.59 -3.71
CA SER A 1198 44.20 -26.24 -4.75
C SER A 1198 43.35 -27.03 -5.75
N SER A 1199 43.91 -27.31 -6.93
CA SER A 1199 43.29 -28.17 -7.93
C SER A 1199 43.09 -29.62 -7.46
N ALA A 1200 43.80 -30.07 -6.42
CA ALA A 1200 43.65 -31.41 -5.83
C ALA A 1200 42.36 -31.55 -4.99
N MET A 1201 41.80 -30.45 -4.50
CA MET A 1201 40.55 -30.47 -3.71
C MET A 1201 39.29 -30.70 -4.55
N VAL A 1202 39.38 -30.50 -5.87
CA VAL A 1202 38.28 -30.70 -6.83
C VAL A 1202 37.75 -32.13 -6.81
N ASP A 1203 38.67 -33.10 -6.80
CA ASP A 1203 38.31 -34.52 -6.86
C ASP A 1203 37.46 -34.91 -5.64
N SER A 1204 37.85 -34.45 -4.44
CA SER A 1204 37.09 -34.72 -3.22
C SER A 1204 35.67 -34.12 -3.21
N GLN A 1205 35.46 -32.96 -3.85
CA GLN A 1205 34.14 -32.35 -3.94
C GLN A 1205 33.25 -33.04 -4.98
N LEU A 1206 33.84 -33.48 -6.09
CA LEU A 1206 33.12 -34.27 -7.10
C LEU A 1206 32.71 -35.64 -6.54
N ASP A 1207 33.56 -36.27 -5.73
CA ASP A 1207 33.23 -37.55 -5.06
C ASP A 1207 32.13 -37.38 -4.00
N THR A 1208 31.96 -36.18 -3.45
CA THR A 1208 30.91 -35.83 -2.47
C THR A 1208 29.60 -35.36 -3.13
N LEU A 1209 29.60 -35.07 -4.43
CA LEU A 1209 28.47 -34.46 -5.14
C LEU A 1209 27.35 -35.49 -5.38
N GLU A 1210 26.22 -35.29 -4.71
CA GLU A 1210 24.95 -35.96 -4.98
C GLU A 1210 24.11 -35.05 -5.89
N GLY A 1211 23.85 -35.52 -7.13
CA GLY A 1211 22.95 -34.84 -8.06
C GLY A 1211 21.54 -34.70 -7.48
N PRO A 1212 20.75 -33.70 -7.94
CA PRO A 1212 19.39 -33.54 -7.47
C PRO A 1212 18.53 -34.74 -7.85
N SER A 1213 17.71 -35.21 -6.91
CA SER A 1213 16.69 -36.23 -7.20
C SER A 1213 15.45 -35.62 -7.86
N ASP A 1214 14.61 -36.46 -8.49
CA ASP A 1214 13.34 -36.03 -9.10
C ASP A 1214 12.36 -35.39 -8.07
N SER A 1215 12.59 -35.61 -6.77
CA SER A 1215 11.81 -35.01 -5.68
C SER A 1215 12.29 -33.62 -5.25
N GLU A 1216 13.45 -33.16 -5.73
CA GLU A 1216 14.02 -31.85 -5.40
C GLU A 1216 13.63 -30.78 -6.42
N SER A 1217 12.32 -30.51 -6.53
CA SER A 1217 11.75 -29.52 -7.47
C SER A 1217 12.18 -28.07 -7.24
N ASP A 1218 12.80 -27.79 -6.09
CA ASP A 1218 13.41 -26.51 -5.74
C ASP A 1218 14.89 -26.39 -6.16
N VAL A 1219 15.45 -27.42 -6.80
CA VAL A 1219 16.82 -27.44 -7.34
C VAL A 1219 16.80 -27.36 -8.85
N ILE A 1220 17.34 -26.27 -9.41
CA ILE A 1220 17.44 -26.05 -10.85
C ILE A 1220 18.89 -26.28 -11.27
N SER A 1221 19.10 -27.29 -12.14
CA SER A 1221 20.42 -27.57 -12.69
C SER A 1221 20.69 -26.71 -13.92
N LEU A 1222 21.81 -25.98 -13.92
CA LEU A 1222 22.27 -25.15 -15.02
C LEU A 1222 23.61 -25.66 -15.54
N ASP A 1223 23.74 -25.75 -16.86
CA ASP A 1223 24.98 -26.17 -17.51
C ASP A 1223 26.04 -25.07 -17.36
N SER A 1224 27.18 -25.43 -16.79
CA SER A 1224 28.33 -24.56 -16.58
C SER A 1224 29.55 -24.95 -17.44
N ASP A 1225 29.42 -25.97 -18.31
CA ASP A 1225 30.43 -26.31 -19.33
C ASP A 1225 30.46 -25.26 -20.46
N GLN A 1226 29.34 -24.56 -20.67
CA GLN A 1226 29.18 -23.47 -21.64
C GLN A 1226 30.01 -22.21 -21.33
N PRO A 1227 30.20 -21.29 -22.30
CA PRO A 1227 30.88 -20.01 -22.06
C PRO A 1227 30.24 -19.23 -20.90
N MET A 1228 31.08 -18.56 -20.10
CA MET A 1228 30.68 -17.90 -18.85
C MET A 1228 29.50 -16.93 -19.03
N GLU A 1229 29.49 -16.15 -20.11
CA GLU A 1229 28.42 -15.19 -20.43
C GLU A 1229 27.06 -15.87 -20.61
N LYS A 1230 27.01 -17.03 -21.28
CA LYS A 1230 25.78 -17.80 -21.46
C LYS A 1230 25.28 -18.44 -20.17
N MET A 1231 26.21 -18.90 -19.32
CA MET A 1231 25.86 -19.43 -18.00
C MET A 1231 25.28 -18.34 -17.10
N ILE A 1232 25.91 -17.16 -17.06
CA ILE A 1232 25.40 -16.00 -16.30
C ILE A 1232 24.02 -15.60 -16.82
N GLN A 1233 23.83 -15.49 -18.14
CA GLN A 1233 22.53 -15.17 -18.71
C GLN A 1233 21.45 -16.17 -18.28
N GLY A 1234 21.76 -17.48 -18.32
CA GLY A 1234 20.84 -18.51 -17.86
C GLY A 1234 20.50 -18.42 -16.37
N VAL A 1235 21.46 -18.06 -15.52
CA VAL A 1235 21.23 -17.79 -14.09
C VAL A 1235 20.35 -16.56 -13.91
N GLU A 1236 20.62 -15.48 -14.62
CA GLU A 1236 19.85 -14.24 -14.56
C GLU A 1236 18.42 -14.41 -15.03
N ASP A 1237 18.18 -15.14 -16.12
CA ASP A 1237 16.84 -15.41 -16.66
C ASP A 1237 15.98 -16.18 -15.65
N VAL A 1238 16.57 -17.18 -15.00
CA VAL A 1238 15.90 -17.96 -13.95
C VAL A 1238 15.55 -17.08 -12.75
N VAL A 1239 16.50 -16.26 -12.27
CA VAL A 1239 16.26 -15.38 -11.11
C VAL A 1239 15.30 -14.24 -11.44
N GLN A 1240 15.35 -13.69 -12.65
CA GLN A 1240 14.39 -12.70 -13.12
C GLN A 1240 12.96 -13.27 -13.10
N GLY A 1241 12.80 -14.54 -13.48
CA GLY A 1241 11.53 -15.26 -13.37
C GLY A 1241 11.03 -15.38 -11.92
N PHE A 1242 11.92 -15.49 -10.94
CA PHE A 1242 11.54 -15.51 -9.52
C PHE A 1242 11.09 -14.14 -9.03
N LEU A 1243 11.86 -13.09 -9.37
CA LEU A 1243 11.65 -11.73 -8.87
C LEU A 1243 10.47 -10.99 -9.54
N ASN A 1244 10.14 -11.34 -10.79
CA ASN A 1244 9.05 -10.70 -11.54
C ASN A 1244 7.68 -11.38 -11.34
N SER A 1245 7.63 -12.52 -10.64
CA SER A 1245 6.40 -13.26 -10.38
C SER A 1245 5.85 -12.93 -9.01
#